data_AF-A0A151EJY8-F1
#
_entry.id   AF-A0A151EJY8-F1
#
_cell.length_a   1.000
_cell.length_b   1.000
_cell.length_c   1.000
_cell.angle_alpha   90.00
_cell.angle_beta   90.00
_cell.angle_gamma   90.00
#
_symmetry.space_group_name_H-M   'P 1'
#
loop_
_entity.id
_entity.type
_entity.pdbx_description
1 polymer ?
#
loop_
_entity_poly.entity_id
_entity_poly.type
_entity_poly.pdbx_seq_one_letter_code
_entity_poly.pdbx_strand_id
1 'polypeptide(L)'
;MKNLRLISLIIVIFLFSNVFISFSVESKQGFSGLWCKDIIACGDATKGDYNLLLKVRDPSRPGLQVLCIVPEGYEYLYHKPWTGKSLNFKVLHKYIGVASKGDTIPNIVKAGMTLSDAGIAYGDADTSSSWINPTRHAWDDFDWIRYTCEKANSEDIAVDLLTKEVVKKMHATSVAENLFVVGPKKGYIIEADAYRYKVKEVNNGVVVMSNYPKELWKTQIRKTLPISLSFDTVVEKYVRNKQTVRLKSIYAIKIDKIGEDYIKVKPSFFHALKSKNLGVTTKINISERKTVGFFSVELLDIVGNKAKIRVCNKFKAWEEKMLEHIEPRYGSITIKDMFNWSRLHKEDLDGLRPMCEDFFKYEAVAIYKIPKENYKILSMGWFSPNHACSSIYVPFHICNTDIYSPYESGESAQLSLDLLNEYGHGNLVDVYSNTEDIFLGELEVIEENIISNSYNDDLISDFLTIFDMSLQKQAFLTEEIWIQASRIINQNTKKEIIEIISEIWDTNYTYSLNKMKQALLDLEKITRSNEIIENIQKIALDICKSKVDILKLIGKEVQGFEKKYYNAEKLIENGEYGESFKILQDLYSKSDMLIKGQSIIELEKIEKSQNDGEDYILIWFFIIILLVAFAIIALPIKLILK
;
A
#
# COMPACT_ATOMS: atom_id res chain seq x y z
N MET A 1 -56.44 27.30 -3.91
CA MET A 1 -55.38 28.03 -4.66
C MET A 1 -54.30 28.67 -3.79
N LYS A 2 -54.60 29.33 -2.66
CA LYS A 2 -53.58 29.94 -1.77
C LYS A 2 -52.59 28.92 -1.18
N ASN A 3 -53.05 27.74 -0.78
CA ASN A 3 -52.18 26.69 -0.20
C ASN A 3 -51.20 26.08 -1.22
N LEU A 4 -51.58 25.96 -2.49
CA LEU A 4 -50.66 25.49 -3.55
C LEU A 4 -49.55 26.50 -3.85
N ARG A 5 -49.87 27.81 -3.83
CA ARG A 5 -48.87 28.87 -4.02
C ARG A 5 -47.85 28.92 -2.89
N LEU A 6 -48.30 28.69 -1.64
CA LEU A 6 -47.41 28.64 -0.48
C LEU A 6 -46.47 27.42 -0.53
N ILE A 7 -46.98 26.24 -0.92
CA ILE A 7 -46.15 25.04 -1.10
C ILE A 7 -45.16 25.21 -2.25
N SER A 8 -45.57 25.77 -3.39
CA SER A 8 -44.64 26.09 -4.48
C SER A 8 -43.59 27.12 -4.07
N LEU A 9 -43.95 28.14 -3.28
CA LEU A 9 -43.00 29.13 -2.79
C LEU A 9 -41.98 28.50 -1.81
N ILE A 10 -42.41 27.61 -0.92
CA ILE A 10 -41.52 26.86 -0.03
C ILE A 10 -40.59 25.95 -0.82
N ILE A 11 -41.09 25.26 -1.85
CA ILE A 11 -40.26 24.41 -2.73
C ILE A 11 -39.25 25.25 -3.51
N VAL A 12 -39.66 26.42 -4.02
CA VAL A 12 -38.78 27.35 -4.73
C VAL A 12 -37.73 27.95 -3.79
N ILE A 13 -38.10 28.35 -2.57
CA ILE A 13 -37.16 28.83 -1.55
C ILE A 13 -36.21 27.70 -1.12
N PHE A 14 -36.69 26.47 -0.97
CA PHE A 14 -35.85 25.31 -0.66
C PHE A 14 -34.91 24.95 -1.82
N LEU A 15 -35.35 25.07 -3.07
CA LEU A 15 -34.51 24.89 -4.25
C LEU A 15 -33.48 26.01 -4.37
N PHE A 16 -33.88 27.27 -4.18
CA PHE A 16 -32.98 28.43 -4.23
C PHE A 16 -32.05 28.50 -3.03
N SER A 17 -32.45 28.06 -1.83
CA SER A 17 -31.56 27.96 -0.67
C SER A 17 -30.55 26.84 -0.87
N ASN A 18 -30.93 25.71 -1.46
CA ASN A 18 -29.97 24.67 -1.86
C ASN A 18 -29.03 25.14 -2.98
N VAL A 19 -29.42 26.12 -3.82
CA VAL A 19 -28.55 26.72 -4.83
C VAL A 19 -27.66 27.82 -4.21
N PHE A 20 -28.20 28.79 -3.48
CA PHE A 20 -27.44 29.90 -2.89
C PHE A 20 -26.59 29.51 -1.66
N ILE A 21 -27.05 28.59 -0.81
CA ILE A 21 -26.22 28.06 0.29
C ILE A 21 -25.15 27.11 -0.27
N SER A 22 -25.38 26.47 -1.43
CA SER A 22 -24.32 25.75 -2.13
C SER A 22 -23.23 26.65 -2.72
N PHE A 23 -23.51 27.94 -2.92
CA PHE A 23 -22.51 28.93 -3.36
C PHE A 23 -21.82 29.67 -2.21
N SER A 24 -22.39 29.67 -0.99
CA SER A 24 -21.90 30.49 0.13
C SER A 24 -21.35 29.69 1.32
N VAL A 25 -21.55 28.37 1.33
CA VAL A 25 -20.88 27.44 2.27
C VAL A 25 -20.48 26.19 1.49
N GLU A 26 -19.67 26.39 0.45
CA GLU A 26 -18.62 25.43 0.16
C GLU A 26 -17.66 25.51 1.34
N SER A 27 -17.59 24.43 2.13
CA SER A 27 -16.45 24.18 3.00
C SER A 27 -15.19 24.50 2.21
N LYS A 28 -14.18 25.08 2.87
CA LYS A 28 -12.87 25.33 2.25
C LYS A 28 -12.23 24.07 1.61
N GLN A 29 -12.75 22.89 1.91
CA GLN A 29 -12.68 21.70 1.06
C GLN A 29 -13.88 21.70 0.11
N GLY A 30 -13.68 22.19 -1.11
CA GLY A 30 -14.64 22.03 -2.19
C GLY A 30 -14.93 20.54 -2.45
N PHE A 31 -15.90 20.26 -3.31
CA PHE A 31 -16.28 18.91 -3.78
C PHE A 31 -15.12 18.03 -4.33
N SER A 32 -13.86 18.49 -4.25
CA SER A 32 -12.64 17.94 -4.80
C SER A 32 -11.70 17.26 -3.77
N GLY A 33 -12.06 17.12 -2.48
CA GLY A 33 -11.11 16.68 -1.44
C GLY A 33 -11.45 15.47 -0.56
N LEU A 34 -12.51 14.71 -0.83
CA LEU A 34 -12.98 13.62 0.05
C LEU A 34 -12.88 12.25 -0.64
N TRP A 35 -11.76 11.53 -0.47
CA TRP A 35 -11.45 10.41 -1.35
C TRP A 35 -10.71 9.21 -0.66
N CYS A 36 -10.29 9.26 0.61
CA CYS A 36 -9.65 8.08 1.24
C CYS A 36 -10.48 6.77 1.22
N LYS A 37 -9.77 5.64 1.26
CA LYS A 37 -10.32 4.27 1.25
C LYS A 37 -9.55 3.41 2.23
N ASP A 38 -10.28 2.60 2.99
CA ASP A 38 -9.70 1.78 4.04
C ASP A 38 -10.29 0.37 4.02
N ILE A 39 -9.42 -0.60 4.31
CA ILE A 39 -9.78 -2.00 4.51
C ILE A 39 -9.14 -2.46 5.81
N ILE A 40 -9.95 -3.02 6.71
CA ILE A 40 -9.45 -3.72 7.89
C ILE A 40 -9.77 -5.20 7.78
N ALA A 41 -8.82 -6.04 8.18
CA ALA A 41 -9.01 -7.48 8.35
C ALA A 41 -8.53 -7.87 9.74
N CYS A 42 -9.39 -8.51 10.52
CA CYS A 42 -9.09 -8.86 11.92
C CYS A 42 -9.44 -10.31 12.23
N GLY A 43 -8.70 -10.88 13.19
CA GLY A 43 -8.98 -12.19 13.75
C GLY A 43 -8.98 -13.30 12.71
N ASP A 44 -10.08 -14.03 12.60
CA ASP A 44 -10.22 -15.17 11.69
C ASP A 44 -10.21 -14.84 10.18
N ALA A 45 -10.06 -13.57 9.79
CA ALA A 45 -9.97 -13.17 8.40
C ALA A 45 -8.55 -13.26 7.82
N THR A 46 -7.51 -13.17 8.65
CA THR A 46 -6.11 -13.08 8.21
C THR A 46 -5.42 -14.46 8.21
N LYS A 47 -4.31 -14.59 7.47
CA LYS A 47 -3.57 -15.86 7.34
C LYS A 47 -2.86 -16.29 8.64
N GLY A 48 -2.53 -15.35 9.52
CA GLY A 48 -1.75 -15.59 10.73
C GLY A 48 -2.26 -14.78 11.92
N ASP A 49 -1.51 -14.83 13.01
CA ASP A 49 -1.86 -14.14 14.27
C ASP A 49 -1.54 -12.64 14.23
N TYR A 50 -2.14 -11.93 13.28
CA TYR A 50 -2.03 -10.49 13.10
C TYR A 50 -3.32 -9.89 12.53
N ASN A 51 -3.52 -8.60 12.78
CA ASN A 51 -4.55 -7.78 12.14
C ASN A 51 -3.92 -6.90 11.07
N LEU A 52 -4.72 -6.50 10.08
CA LEU A 52 -4.29 -5.68 8.94
C LEU A 52 -5.14 -4.41 8.81
N LEU A 53 -4.48 -3.31 8.47
CA LEU A 53 -5.11 -2.06 8.00
C LEU A 53 -4.45 -1.66 6.67
N LEU A 54 -5.22 -1.63 5.59
CA LEU A 54 -4.84 -0.94 4.36
C LEU A 54 -5.51 0.43 4.35
N LYS A 55 -4.72 1.46 4.05
CA LYS A 55 -5.22 2.81 3.81
C LYS A 55 -4.64 3.39 2.53
N VAL A 56 -5.54 3.79 1.63
CA VAL A 56 -5.23 4.67 0.51
C VAL A 56 -5.57 6.10 0.92
N ARG A 57 -4.54 6.95 0.95
CA ARG A 57 -4.64 8.36 1.29
C ARG A 57 -4.65 9.20 0.02
N ASP A 58 -5.76 9.92 -0.16
CA ASP A 58 -5.90 10.97 -1.15
C ASP A 58 -5.68 12.33 -0.47
N PRO A 59 -4.47 12.93 -0.52
CA PRO A 59 -4.15 14.11 0.27
C PRO A 59 -5.12 15.27 0.06
N SER A 60 -5.74 15.71 1.15
CA SER A 60 -6.34 17.05 1.27
C SER A 60 -5.27 18.15 1.19
N ARG A 61 -4.03 17.83 1.60
CA ARG A 61 -2.84 18.70 1.53
C ARG A 61 -1.88 18.23 0.43
N PRO A 62 -1.76 18.97 -0.70
CA PRO A 62 -0.91 18.56 -1.79
C PRO A 62 0.57 18.54 -1.38
N GLY A 63 1.32 17.55 -1.85
CA GLY A 63 2.74 17.43 -1.59
C GLY A 63 3.24 16.00 -1.75
N LEU A 64 4.55 15.85 -1.91
CA LEU A 64 5.20 14.53 -1.94
C LEU A 64 4.99 13.83 -0.60
N GLN A 65 4.62 12.54 -0.66
CA GLN A 65 4.33 11.73 0.53
C GLN A 65 5.62 11.10 1.05
N VAL A 66 5.86 11.24 2.36
CA VAL A 66 7.09 10.82 3.02
C VAL A 66 6.78 10.07 4.30
N LEU A 67 7.72 9.24 4.73
CA LEU A 67 7.71 8.67 6.08
C LEU A 67 8.40 9.63 7.05
N CYS A 68 7.96 9.61 8.31
CA CYS A 68 8.57 10.38 9.38
C CYS A 68 8.45 9.63 10.70
N ILE A 69 9.58 9.48 11.40
CA ILE A 69 9.63 9.01 12.78
C ILE A 69 9.42 10.19 13.73
N VAL A 70 8.46 10.07 14.63
CA VAL A 70 8.24 11.02 15.72
C VAL A 70 8.63 10.36 17.03
N PRO A 71 9.70 10.82 17.71
CA PRO A 71 10.21 10.17 18.90
C PRO A 71 9.32 10.45 20.11
N GLU A 72 9.32 9.52 21.07
CA GLU A 72 8.82 9.79 22.41
C GLU A 72 9.53 11.02 22.99
N GLY A 73 8.76 11.88 23.65
CA GLY A 73 9.27 13.09 24.28
C GLY A 73 9.39 14.30 23.37
N TYR A 74 9.06 14.20 22.07
CA TYR A 74 8.93 15.37 21.21
C TYR A 74 7.87 16.34 21.76
N GLU A 75 8.26 17.61 21.95
CA GLU A 75 7.39 18.66 22.51
C GLU A 75 7.08 19.73 21.46
N TYR A 76 5.83 20.18 21.42
CA TYR A 76 5.40 21.23 20.51
C TYR A 76 4.21 22.01 21.07
N LEU A 77 3.99 23.20 20.51
CA LEU A 77 2.84 24.04 20.81
C LEU A 77 1.75 23.85 19.75
N TYR A 78 0.52 23.63 20.20
CA TYR A 78 -0.63 23.60 19.30
C TYR A 78 -1.86 24.26 19.91
N HIS A 79 -2.81 24.66 19.08
CA HIS A 79 -3.92 25.50 19.52
C HIS A 79 -5.12 24.69 20.01
N LYS A 80 -5.84 25.23 21.00
CA LYS A 80 -7.13 24.70 21.43
C LYS A 80 -8.20 24.92 20.35
N PRO A 81 -9.06 23.91 20.08
CA PRO A 81 -10.05 23.97 19.00
C PRO A 81 -10.95 25.20 18.99
N TRP A 82 -11.48 25.60 20.14
CA TRP A 82 -12.45 26.70 20.21
C TRP A 82 -11.86 28.08 20.39
N THR A 83 -10.72 28.16 21.09
CA THR A 83 -10.21 29.45 21.60
C THR A 83 -8.95 29.90 20.90
N GLY A 84 -8.28 29.02 20.16
CA GLY A 84 -6.98 29.31 19.57
C GLY A 84 -5.84 29.47 20.58
N LYS A 85 -6.10 29.36 21.89
CA LYS A 85 -5.07 29.45 22.93
C LYS A 85 -4.06 28.32 22.75
N SER A 86 -2.78 28.64 22.89
CA SER A 86 -1.70 27.66 22.83
C SER A 86 -1.81 26.62 23.95
N LEU A 87 -1.46 25.39 23.64
CA LEU A 87 -1.38 24.24 24.53
C LEU A 87 -0.08 23.50 24.22
N ASN A 88 0.62 23.07 25.27
CA ASN A 88 1.82 22.26 25.12
C ASN A 88 1.39 20.80 24.95
N PHE A 89 1.97 20.15 23.96
CA PHE A 89 1.84 18.72 23.73
C PHE A 89 3.20 18.06 23.87
N LYS A 90 3.18 16.82 24.37
CA LYS A 90 4.33 15.94 24.46
C LYS A 90 3.91 14.58 23.92
N VAL A 91 4.69 14.06 22.99
CA VAL A 91 4.51 12.72 22.43
C VAL A 91 4.86 11.69 23.51
N LEU A 92 3.92 10.83 23.89
CA LEU A 92 4.11 9.80 24.92
C LEU A 92 4.41 8.42 24.32
N HIS A 93 4.07 8.24 23.05
CA HIS A 93 4.31 7.02 22.29
C HIS A 93 5.03 7.41 21.00
N LYS A 94 6.18 6.80 20.73
CA LYS A 94 6.83 6.93 19.43
C LYS A 94 5.85 6.48 18.35
N TYR A 95 5.85 7.17 17.21
CA TYR A 95 5.08 6.74 16.06
C TYR A 95 5.78 7.02 14.74
N ILE A 96 5.45 6.23 13.73
CA ILE A 96 5.86 6.43 12.34
C ILE A 96 4.63 6.82 11.55
N GLY A 97 4.70 7.96 10.85
CA GLY A 97 3.59 8.52 10.09
C GLY A 97 3.91 8.73 8.62
N VAL A 98 2.89 8.59 7.77
CA VAL A 98 2.93 9.05 6.38
C VAL A 98 2.32 10.45 6.30
N ALA A 99 3.14 11.41 5.90
CA ALA A 99 2.78 12.83 5.82
C ALA A 99 3.27 13.45 4.50
N SER A 100 2.75 14.64 4.17
CA SER A 100 3.34 15.45 3.10
C SER A 100 4.68 16.03 3.57
N LYS A 101 5.70 16.16 2.70
CA LYS A 101 7.09 16.62 2.99
C LYS A 101 7.24 17.87 3.88
N GLY A 102 6.23 18.74 3.98
CA GLY A 102 6.25 19.94 4.84
C GLY A 102 5.59 19.78 6.20
N ASP A 103 4.86 18.68 6.41
CA ASP A 103 4.07 18.38 7.60
C ASP A 103 4.76 17.33 8.49
N THR A 104 6.10 17.38 8.56
CA THR A 104 6.97 16.53 9.38
C THR A 104 7.74 17.38 10.41
N ILE A 105 8.50 16.74 11.32
CA ILE A 105 9.37 17.45 12.28
C ILE A 105 10.32 18.41 11.52
N PRO A 106 10.56 19.65 12.02
CA PRO A 106 10.19 20.23 13.32
C PRO A 106 8.81 20.91 13.37
N ASN A 107 7.99 20.76 12.33
CA ASN A 107 6.62 21.28 12.36
C ASN A 107 5.70 20.35 13.18
N ILE A 108 4.44 20.74 13.37
CA ILE A 108 3.42 19.81 13.86
C ILE A 108 3.20 18.76 12.78
N VAL A 109 3.39 17.50 13.15
CA VAL A 109 3.23 16.38 12.22
C VAL A 109 1.76 16.18 11.86
N LYS A 110 1.44 16.17 10.56
CA LYS A 110 0.09 15.96 10.03
C LYS A 110 0.04 14.70 9.18
N ALA A 111 0.16 13.56 9.86
CA ALA A 111 0.12 12.26 9.21
C ALA A 111 -1.32 11.76 9.08
N GLY A 112 -1.71 11.34 7.87
CA GLY A 112 -3.01 10.70 7.62
C GLY A 112 -3.00 9.20 7.92
N MET A 113 -1.82 8.61 8.06
CA MET A 113 -1.64 7.19 8.33
C MET A 113 -0.53 7.08 9.37
N THR A 114 -0.76 6.38 10.47
CA THR A 114 0.27 6.26 11.53
C THR A 114 0.26 4.89 12.16
N LEU A 115 1.44 4.49 12.67
CA LEU A 115 1.64 3.35 13.54
C LEU A 115 2.40 3.81 14.79
N SER A 116 1.89 3.48 15.97
CA SER A 116 2.51 3.79 17.26
C SER A 116 3.19 2.57 17.89
N ASP A 117 4.17 2.82 18.77
CA ASP A 117 4.86 1.78 19.56
C ASP A 117 3.95 1.04 20.57
N ALA A 118 2.72 1.51 20.74
CA ALA A 118 1.64 0.78 21.39
C ALA A 118 1.07 -0.36 20.51
N GLY A 119 1.57 -0.53 19.28
CA GLY A 119 1.07 -1.48 18.29
C GLY A 119 -0.31 -1.10 17.76
N ILE A 120 -0.57 0.20 17.62
CA ILE A 120 -1.88 0.69 17.13
C ILE A 120 -1.65 1.47 15.85
N ALA A 121 -2.30 1.01 14.78
CA ALA A 121 -2.36 1.68 13.49
C ALA A 121 -3.65 2.50 13.36
N TYR A 122 -3.54 3.64 12.67
CA TYR A 122 -4.63 4.60 12.49
C TYR A 122 -4.80 4.97 11.02
N GLY A 123 -6.06 5.11 10.62
CA GLY A 123 -6.48 5.65 9.33
C GLY A 123 -7.74 6.50 9.44
N ASP A 124 -8.02 7.29 8.40
CA ASP A 124 -9.18 8.19 8.30
C ASP A 124 -9.79 8.23 6.90
N ALA A 125 -11.04 8.67 6.79
CA ALA A 125 -11.68 8.95 5.51
C ALA A 125 -12.77 10.01 5.64
N ASP A 126 -12.49 11.18 5.07
CA ASP A 126 -13.30 12.38 5.24
C ASP A 126 -14.73 12.22 4.73
N THR A 127 -15.69 12.34 5.62
CA THR A 127 -17.11 12.35 5.30
C THR A 127 -17.63 13.75 5.03
N SER A 128 -18.73 13.83 4.29
CA SER A 128 -19.34 15.11 3.89
C SER A 128 -20.24 15.77 4.96
N SER A 129 -20.09 15.45 6.25
CA SER A 129 -20.98 15.99 7.28
C SER A 129 -20.73 17.48 7.45
N SER A 130 -21.78 18.30 7.49
CA SER A 130 -21.63 19.73 7.81
C SER A 130 -21.65 20.02 9.32
N TRP A 131 -21.63 18.97 10.14
CA TRP A 131 -21.67 19.07 11.60
C TRP A 131 -20.26 19.20 12.15
N ILE A 132 -19.68 20.38 11.95
CA ILE A 132 -18.29 20.69 12.26
C ILE A 132 -18.21 21.76 13.37
N ASN A 133 -17.04 21.92 13.96
CA ASN A 133 -16.69 23.08 14.75
C ASN A 133 -16.49 24.28 13.81
N PRO A 134 -17.27 25.36 13.98
CA PRO A 134 -17.26 26.47 13.03
C PRO A 134 -16.08 27.44 13.20
N THR A 135 -15.25 27.25 14.24
CA THR A 135 -14.14 28.17 14.49
C THR A 135 -12.99 27.95 13.51
N ARG A 136 -12.19 29.00 13.26
CA ARG A 136 -10.97 28.89 12.44
C ARG A 136 -9.84 28.08 13.09
N HIS A 137 -10.03 27.70 14.35
CA HIS A 137 -9.08 26.96 15.18
C HIS A 137 -9.49 25.50 15.36
N ALA A 138 -10.58 25.09 14.71
CA ALA A 138 -11.01 23.72 14.70
C ALA A 138 -9.92 22.83 14.09
N TRP A 139 -9.73 21.67 14.72
CA TRP A 139 -8.73 20.67 14.33
C TRP A 139 -9.10 20.03 12.99
N ASP A 140 -8.09 19.75 12.16
CA ASP A 140 -8.29 19.03 10.90
C ASP A 140 -8.35 17.52 11.12
N ASP A 141 -8.57 16.76 10.05
CA ASP A 141 -8.50 15.29 9.95
C ASP A 141 -7.27 14.72 10.69
N PHE A 142 -6.08 15.20 10.35
CA PHE A 142 -4.80 14.71 10.88
C PHE A 142 -4.62 14.97 12.40
N ASP A 143 -5.25 16.01 12.94
CA ASP A 143 -5.17 16.31 14.37
C ASP A 143 -5.82 15.25 15.25
N TRP A 144 -6.85 14.55 14.77
CA TRP A 144 -7.50 13.47 15.52
C TRP A 144 -6.54 12.31 15.72
N ILE A 145 -5.93 11.90 14.60
CA ILE A 145 -4.95 10.82 14.56
C ILE A 145 -3.77 11.20 15.44
N ARG A 146 -3.15 12.38 15.23
CA ARG A 146 -2.02 12.84 16.04
C ARG A 146 -2.34 12.84 17.53
N TYR A 147 -3.44 13.47 17.95
CA TYR A 147 -3.82 13.58 19.36
C TYR A 147 -3.95 12.21 20.06
N THR A 148 -4.40 11.21 19.32
CA THR A 148 -4.68 9.88 19.84
C THR A 148 -3.45 8.99 19.77
N CYS A 149 -2.79 8.95 18.61
CA CYS A 149 -1.61 8.14 18.33
C CYS A 149 -0.47 8.45 19.30
N GLU A 150 -0.29 9.72 19.67
CA GLU A 150 0.77 10.12 20.61
C GLU A 150 0.48 9.75 22.09
N LYS A 151 -0.72 9.25 22.44
CA LYS A 151 -1.17 9.05 23.84
C LYS A 151 -1.76 7.68 24.16
N ALA A 152 -2.33 7.00 23.18
CA ALA A 152 -3.08 5.79 23.42
C ALA A 152 -2.14 4.60 23.62
N ASN A 153 -2.27 3.93 24.77
CA ASN A 153 -1.54 2.71 25.10
C ASN A 153 -2.33 1.42 24.81
N SER A 154 -3.57 1.54 24.32
CA SER A 154 -4.48 0.43 24.00
C SER A 154 -5.56 0.90 23.03
N GLU A 155 -6.19 -0.06 22.33
CA GLU A 155 -7.24 0.21 21.34
C GLU A 155 -8.47 0.89 21.98
N ASP A 156 -8.84 0.46 23.19
CA ASP A 156 -9.99 1.02 23.92
C ASP A 156 -9.74 2.49 24.33
N ILE A 157 -8.51 2.81 24.76
CA ILE A 157 -8.11 4.19 25.08
C ILE A 157 -8.04 5.05 23.81
N ALA A 158 -7.58 4.49 22.70
CA ALA A 158 -7.59 5.17 21.41
C ALA A 158 -9.02 5.58 21.00
N VAL A 159 -9.98 4.65 21.11
CA VAL A 159 -11.40 4.92 20.85
C VAL A 159 -11.93 6.01 21.79
N ASP A 160 -11.60 5.96 23.09
CA ASP A 160 -12.05 6.96 24.06
C ASP A 160 -11.50 8.36 23.78
N LEU A 161 -10.24 8.47 23.37
CA LEU A 161 -9.62 9.74 22.97
C LEU A 161 -10.29 10.30 21.71
N LEU A 162 -10.45 9.48 20.66
CA LEU A 162 -11.10 9.89 19.40
C LEU A 162 -12.57 10.27 19.59
N THR A 163 -13.26 9.70 20.58
CA THR A 163 -14.71 9.88 20.74
C THR A 163 -15.09 10.73 21.96
N LYS A 164 -14.83 10.25 23.18
CA LYS A 164 -15.26 10.94 24.40
C LYS A 164 -14.51 12.26 24.58
N GLU A 165 -13.21 12.28 24.28
CA GLU A 165 -12.43 13.50 24.39
C GLU A 165 -12.60 14.41 23.17
N VAL A 166 -12.18 13.98 21.98
CA VAL A 166 -12.16 14.81 20.76
C VAL A 166 -13.55 15.26 20.33
N VAL A 167 -14.54 14.36 20.33
CA VAL A 167 -15.90 14.68 19.91
C VAL A 167 -16.74 15.24 21.05
N LYS A 168 -16.98 14.46 22.11
CA LYS A 168 -17.97 14.83 23.15
C LYS A 168 -17.55 15.98 24.05
N LYS A 169 -16.26 16.06 24.40
CA LYS A 169 -15.74 17.04 25.37
C LYS A 169 -15.17 18.27 24.68
N MET A 170 -14.41 18.08 23.60
CA MET A 170 -13.74 19.16 22.89
C MET A 170 -14.51 19.70 21.70
N HIS A 171 -15.42 18.91 21.10
CA HIS A 171 -16.06 19.25 19.81
C HIS A 171 -15.02 19.77 18.82
N ALA A 172 -13.89 19.08 18.69
CA ALA A 172 -12.66 19.71 18.21
C ALA A 172 -12.66 19.99 16.70
N THR A 173 -13.36 19.16 15.94
CA THR A 173 -13.06 18.94 14.53
C THR A 173 -13.73 19.88 13.54
N SER A 174 -12.99 20.24 12.50
CA SER A 174 -13.46 20.96 11.30
C SER A 174 -13.95 20.02 10.19
N VAL A 175 -13.73 18.71 10.31
CA VAL A 175 -14.08 17.68 9.31
C VAL A 175 -14.75 16.50 10.03
N ALA A 176 -15.70 15.83 9.38
CA ALA A 176 -16.31 14.62 9.93
C ALA A 176 -15.68 13.41 9.28
N GLU A 177 -15.39 12.36 10.02
CA GLU A 177 -14.49 11.28 9.60
C GLU A 177 -15.11 9.89 9.77
N ASN A 178 -14.68 8.96 8.93
CA ASN A 178 -14.64 7.55 9.27
C ASN A 178 -13.22 7.23 9.71
N LEU A 179 -13.02 6.91 10.99
CA LEU A 179 -11.70 6.63 11.55
C LEU A 179 -11.53 5.13 11.78
N PHE A 180 -10.33 4.65 11.53
CA PHE A 180 -9.95 3.25 11.67
C PHE A 180 -8.86 3.15 12.72
N VAL A 181 -9.06 2.25 13.68
CA VAL A 181 -8.07 1.93 14.72
C VAL A 181 -7.87 0.44 14.69
N VAL A 182 -6.66 -0.03 14.43
CA VAL A 182 -6.33 -1.46 14.41
C VAL A 182 -5.19 -1.70 15.37
N GLY A 183 -5.44 -2.52 16.39
CA GLY A 183 -4.41 -2.96 17.34
C GLY A 183 -4.24 -4.48 17.33
N PRO A 184 -3.42 -5.01 18.26
CA PRO A 184 -3.11 -6.44 18.31
C PRO A 184 -4.33 -7.33 18.59
N LYS A 185 -5.33 -6.82 19.32
CA LYS A 185 -6.48 -7.64 19.74
C LYS A 185 -7.68 -7.52 18.80
N LYS A 186 -7.93 -6.31 18.29
CA LYS A 186 -9.16 -5.97 17.58
C LYS A 186 -9.00 -4.69 16.75
N GLY A 187 -9.90 -4.53 15.80
CA GLY A 187 -10.08 -3.30 15.03
C GLY A 187 -11.33 -2.53 15.47
N TYR A 188 -11.38 -1.25 15.11
CA TYR A 188 -12.52 -0.37 15.28
C TYR A 188 -12.75 0.48 14.05
N ILE A 189 -14.03 0.76 13.80
CA ILE A 189 -14.47 1.79 12.89
C ILE A 189 -15.28 2.80 13.69
N ILE A 190 -14.90 4.06 13.57
CA ILE A 190 -15.54 5.16 14.26
C ILE A 190 -16.05 6.14 13.21
N GLU A 191 -17.35 6.20 13.01
CA GLU A 191 -17.96 7.28 12.24
C GLU A 191 -18.21 8.45 13.19
N ALA A 192 -17.63 9.62 12.92
CA ALA A 192 -17.71 10.75 13.82
C ALA A 192 -17.84 12.10 13.11
N ASP A 193 -18.49 13.04 13.78
CA ASP A 193 -18.49 14.46 13.45
C ASP A 193 -18.20 15.28 14.72
N ALA A 194 -18.29 16.60 14.68
CA ALA A 194 -17.96 17.43 15.86
C ALA A 194 -18.87 17.20 17.07
N TYR A 195 -20.00 16.51 16.93
CA TYR A 195 -21.01 16.37 17.99
C TYR A 195 -21.43 14.93 18.26
N ARG A 196 -21.24 14.02 17.30
CA ARG A 196 -21.77 12.65 17.35
C ARG A 196 -20.71 11.68 16.90
N TYR A 197 -20.80 10.46 17.41
CA TYR A 197 -19.99 9.37 16.93
C TYR A 197 -20.74 8.03 17.04
N LYS A 198 -20.29 7.07 16.26
CA LYS A 198 -20.70 5.66 16.27
C LYS A 198 -19.45 4.80 16.20
N VAL A 199 -19.35 3.84 17.11
CA VAL A 199 -18.22 2.91 17.18
C VAL A 199 -18.73 1.53 16.80
N LYS A 200 -18.02 0.87 15.90
CA LYS A 200 -18.18 -0.55 15.58
C LYS A 200 -16.86 -1.25 15.87
N GLU A 201 -16.90 -2.23 16.76
CA GLU A 201 -15.78 -3.14 17.02
C GLU A 201 -15.73 -4.25 15.96
N VAL A 202 -14.52 -4.64 15.58
CA VAL A 202 -14.23 -5.69 14.60
C VAL A 202 -13.21 -6.64 15.20
N ASN A 203 -13.70 -7.71 15.82
CA ASN A 203 -12.85 -8.77 16.38
C ASN A 203 -12.48 -9.79 15.30
N ASN A 204 -13.44 -10.11 14.43
CA ASN A 204 -13.32 -11.10 13.36
C ASN A 204 -13.94 -10.53 12.10
N GLY A 205 -13.33 -10.85 10.96
CA GLY A 205 -13.83 -10.49 9.64
C GLY A 205 -13.16 -9.27 9.02
N VAL A 206 -13.76 -8.84 7.91
CA VAL A 206 -13.27 -7.74 7.08
C VAL A 206 -14.28 -6.62 7.07
N VAL A 207 -13.80 -5.39 7.09
CA VAL A 207 -14.61 -4.24 6.73
C VAL A 207 -13.90 -3.38 5.70
N VAL A 208 -14.63 -3.07 4.63
CA VAL A 208 -14.26 -2.09 3.63
C VAL A 208 -15.12 -0.85 3.82
N MET A 209 -14.49 0.31 3.79
CA MET A 209 -15.19 1.58 3.90
C MET A 209 -14.39 2.70 3.22
N SER A 210 -15.11 3.62 2.60
CA SER A 210 -14.54 4.84 2.04
C SER A 210 -15.17 6.04 2.75
N ASN A 211 -15.21 7.18 2.09
CA ASN A 211 -15.55 8.49 2.62
C ASN A 211 -17.08 8.73 2.83
N TYR A 212 -17.82 7.65 3.07
CA TYR A 212 -19.28 7.62 3.23
C TYR A 212 -19.63 6.89 4.54
N PRO A 213 -20.22 7.59 5.53
CA PRO A 213 -20.65 6.94 6.77
C PRO A 213 -21.89 6.10 6.52
N LYS A 214 -22.00 4.95 7.19
CA LYS A 214 -23.17 4.05 7.10
C LYS A 214 -24.17 4.41 8.20
N GLU A 215 -23.73 4.40 9.45
CA GLU A 215 -24.55 4.67 10.63
C GLU A 215 -24.93 6.16 10.77
N LEU A 216 -23.99 7.05 10.40
CA LEU A 216 -24.19 8.49 10.33
C LEU A 216 -24.67 8.95 8.95
N TRP A 217 -25.02 8.06 8.02
CA TRP A 217 -25.57 8.44 6.71
C TRP A 217 -26.74 9.43 6.83
N LYS A 218 -27.60 9.26 7.84
CA LYS A 218 -28.76 10.13 8.10
C LYS A 218 -28.40 11.58 8.46
N THR A 219 -27.16 11.83 8.90
CA THR A 219 -26.68 13.17 9.25
C THR A 219 -26.14 13.92 8.04
N GLN A 220 -25.90 13.20 6.93
CA GLN A 220 -25.37 13.69 5.66
C GLN A 220 -26.49 14.28 4.79
N ILE A 221 -27.26 15.27 5.28
CA ILE A 221 -28.51 15.76 4.66
C ILE A 221 -28.36 16.05 3.14
N ARG A 222 -27.22 16.59 2.71
CA ARG A 222 -26.89 16.87 1.29
C ARG A 222 -26.79 15.61 0.41
N LYS A 223 -26.55 14.43 0.99
CA LYS A 223 -26.53 13.11 0.33
C LYS A 223 -27.79 12.30 0.64
N THR A 224 -28.30 12.31 1.89
CA THR A 224 -29.46 11.50 2.31
C THR A 224 -30.75 11.85 1.57
N LEU A 225 -31.10 13.15 1.50
CA LEU A 225 -32.35 13.55 0.84
C LEU A 225 -32.31 13.34 -0.67
N PRO A 226 -31.20 13.68 -1.37
CA PRO A 226 -31.17 13.53 -2.81
C PRO A 226 -30.92 12.08 -3.28
N ILE A 227 -30.00 11.34 -2.65
CA ILE A 227 -29.49 10.06 -3.18
C ILE A 227 -30.27 8.87 -2.61
N SER A 228 -30.27 8.66 -1.29
CA SER A 228 -30.99 7.56 -0.63
C SER A 228 -31.22 7.86 0.85
N LEU A 229 -32.35 7.43 1.42
CA LEU A 229 -32.63 7.69 2.85
C LEU A 229 -31.76 6.90 3.81
N SER A 230 -31.26 5.73 3.37
CA SER A 230 -30.27 4.92 4.09
C SER A 230 -29.14 4.52 3.12
N PHE A 231 -27.94 4.32 3.67
CA PHE A 231 -26.80 3.78 2.94
C PHE A 231 -27.14 2.41 2.33
N ASP A 232 -27.85 1.56 3.08
CA ASP A 232 -28.21 0.20 2.64
C ASP A 232 -29.46 0.09 1.77
N THR A 233 -29.97 1.20 1.25
CA THR A 233 -31.18 1.17 0.42
C THR A 233 -30.90 0.48 -0.91
N VAL A 234 -31.54 -0.67 -1.13
CA VAL A 234 -31.56 -1.41 -2.40
C VAL A 234 -33.00 -1.50 -2.91
N VAL A 235 -33.18 -1.34 -4.21
CA VAL A 235 -34.45 -1.58 -4.90
C VAL A 235 -34.23 -2.61 -6.00
N GLU A 236 -34.81 -3.80 -5.82
CA GLU A 236 -34.88 -4.83 -6.85
C GLU A 236 -36.32 -4.99 -7.32
N LYS A 237 -36.58 -4.84 -8.62
CA LYS A 237 -37.93 -5.01 -9.20
C LYS A 237 -37.92 -5.13 -10.72
N TYR A 238 -39.03 -5.61 -11.26
CA TYR A 238 -39.33 -5.49 -12.69
C TYR A 238 -39.73 -4.06 -13.07
N VAL A 239 -39.17 -3.57 -14.18
CA VAL A 239 -39.42 -2.24 -14.74
C VAL A 239 -39.85 -2.32 -16.20
N ARG A 240 -40.63 -1.34 -16.64
CA ARG A 240 -41.04 -1.15 -18.04
C ARG A 240 -40.35 0.06 -18.67
N ASN A 241 -40.44 0.17 -19.99
CA ASN A 241 -40.02 1.36 -20.73
C ASN A 241 -40.59 2.64 -20.12
N LYS A 242 -39.75 3.67 -20.03
CA LYS A 242 -39.99 5.00 -19.45
C LYS A 242 -40.27 5.03 -17.94
N GLN A 243 -40.26 3.88 -17.25
CA GLN A 243 -40.43 3.84 -15.80
C GLN A 243 -39.26 4.52 -15.08
N THR A 244 -39.57 5.11 -13.93
CA THR A 244 -38.61 5.76 -13.04
C THR A 244 -38.40 4.93 -11.78
N VAL A 245 -37.15 4.83 -11.31
CA VAL A 245 -36.78 4.11 -10.09
C VAL A 245 -35.98 5.03 -9.18
N ARG A 246 -36.32 4.99 -7.88
CA ARG A 246 -35.79 5.85 -6.82
C ARG A 246 -35.40 5.01 -5.61
N LEU A 247 -34.42 5.47 -4.85
CA LEU A 247 -34.01 4.87 -3.57
C LEU A 247 -34.68 5.57 -2.39
N LYS A 248 -36.03 5.68 -2.45
CA LYS A 248 -36.87 6.44 -1.50
C LYS A 248 -36.44 7.92 -1.33
N SER A 249 -35.81 8.49 -2.35
CA SER A 249 -35.18 9.82 -2.35
C SER A 249 -35.64 10.67 -3.56
N ILE A 250 -35.10 11.88 -3.69
CA ILE A 250 -35.45 12.80 -4.78
C ILE A 250 -34.89 12.32 -6.13
N TYR A 251 -33.63 11.90 -6.16
CA TYR A 251 -32.99 11.47 -7.39
C TYR A 251 -33.52 10.12 -7.85
N ALA A 252 -33.50 9.97 -9.18
CA ALA A 252 -34.01 8.80 -9.84
C ALA A 252 -33.19 8.46 -11.08
N ILE A 253 -33.36 7.22 -11.54
CA ILE A 253 -33.02 6.79 -12.89
C ILE A 253 -34.31 6.59 -13.70
N LYS A 254 -34.21 6.77 -15.02
CA LYS A 254 -35.28 6.49 -15.97
C LYS A 254 -34.82 5.43 -16.97
N ILE A 255 -35.63 4.39 -17.11
CA ILE A 255 -35.43 3.35 -18.13
C ILE A 255 -35.89 3.92 -19.46
N ASP A 256 -34.96 4.24 -20.35
CA ASP A 256 -35.29 4.88 -21.62
C ASP A 256 -35.74 3.86 -22.68
N LYS A 257 -35.10 2.69 -22.71
CA LYS A 257 -35.42 1.57 -23.61
C LYS A 257 -35.01 0.24 -22.98
N ILE A 258 -35.81 -0.80 -23.20
CA ILE A 258 -35.50 -2.21 -22.96
C ILE A 258 -35.36 -2.86 -24.36
N GLY A 259 -34.19 -3.44 -24.61
CA GLY A 259 -33.89 -4.26 -25.80
C GLY A 259 -34.08 -5.75 -25.48
N GLU A 260 -33.50 -6.62 -26.31
CA GLU A 260 -33.56 -8.07 -26.11
C GLU A 260 -32.68 -8.51 -24.95
N ASP A 261 -31.46 -7.97 -24.86
CA ASP A 261 -30.41 -8.33 -23.90
C ASP A 261 -29.85 -7.12 -23.13
N TYR A 262 -30.49 -5.95 -23.25
CA TYR A 262 -30.00 -4.71 -22.63
C TYR A 262 -31.10 -3.76 -22.18
N ILE A 263 -30.71 -2.83 -21.30
CA ILE A 263 -31.46 -1.61 -20.99
C ILE A 263 -30.63 -0.37 -21.31
N LYS A 264 -31.30 0.71 -21.72
CA LYS A 264 -30.75 2.06 -21.77
C LYS A 264 -31.30 2.87 -20.61
N VAL A 265 -30.43 3.39 -19.77
CA VAL A 265 -30.80 4.08 -18.52
C VAL A 265 -30.18 5.47 -18.51
N LYS A 266 -30.90 6.45 -18.00
CA LYS A 266 -30.37 7.80 -17.77
C LYS A 266 -30.78 8.36 -16.42
N PRO A 267 -29.96 9.22 -15.79
CA PRO A 267 -30.37 9.92 -14.59
C PRO A 267 -31.55 10.86 -14.87
N SER A 268 -32.42 11.07 -13.88
CA SER A 268 -33.45 12.12 -13.93
C SER A 268 -32.82 13.51 -14.06
N PHE A 269 -33.55 14.52 -14.55
CA PHE A 269 -32.97 15.83 -14.90
C PHE A 269 -32.11 16.48 -13.79
N PHE A 270 -32.65 16.64 -12.57
CA PHE A 270 -31.89 17.23 -11.46
C PHE A 270 -30.71 16.37 -11.01
N HIS A 271 -30.87 15.05 -11.07
CA HIS A 271 -29.79 14.10 -10.81
C HIS A 271 -28.67 14.27 -11.83
N ALA A 272 -29.01 14.34 -13.12
CA ALA A 272 -28.09 14.52 -14.23
C ALA A 272 -27.30 15.84 -14.12
N LEU A 273 -27.96 16.93 -13.75
CA LEU A 273 -27.32 18.22 -13.53
C LEU A 273 -26.27 18.15 -12.41
N LYS A 274 -26.63 17.53 -11.27
CA LYS A 274 -25.74 17.45 -10.10
C LYS A 274 -24.62 16.42 -10.26
N SER A 275 -24.84 15.36 -11.03
CA SER A 275 -23.81 14.36 -11.33
C SER A 275 -23.03 14.64 -12.62
N LYS A 276 -23.19 15.83 -13.23
CA LYS A 276 -22.59 16.21 -14.53
C LYS A 276 -22.83 15.20 -15.67
N ASN A 277 -23.97 14.51 -15.67
CA ASN A 277 -24.35 13.49 -16.66
C ASN A 277 -25.55 13.92 -17.52
N LEU A 278 -25.66 15.21 -17.83
CA LEU A 278 -26.75 15.72 -18.65
C LEU A 278 -26.64 15.18 -20.08
N GLY A 279 -27.72 14.60 -20.61
CA GLY A 279 -27.73 13.97 -21.94
C GLY A 279 -27.10 12.57 -22.01
N VAL A 280 -26.44 12.11 -20.95
CA VAL A 280 -25.78 10.79 -20.91
C VAL A 280 -26.83 9.68 -20.78
N THR A 281 -26.72 8.68 -21.66
CA THR A 281 -27.53 7.45 -21.61
C THR A 281 -26.59 6.25 -21.57
N THR A 282 -26.72 5.44 -20.53
CA THR A 282 -25.87 4.27 -20.29
C THR A 282 -26.57 3.01 -20.79
N LYS A 283 -25.92 2.24 -21.66
CA LYS A 283 -26.36 0.89 -22.07
C LYS A 283 -25.79 -0.14 -21.10
N ILE A 284 -26.66 -0.99 -20.55
CA ILE A 284 -26.35 -2.03 -19.57
C ILE A 284 -26.93 -3.35 -20.10
N ASN A 285 -26.08 -4.36 -20.30
CA ASN A 285 -26.46 -5.69 -20.76
C ASN A 285 -26.86 -6.60 -19.58
N ILE A 286 -27.48 -7.75 -19.86
CA ILE A 286 -27.83 -8.73 -18.82
C ILE A 286 -26.57 -9.17 -18.06
N SER A 287 -26.70 -9.30 -16.74
CA SER A 287 -25.62 -9.58 -15.79
C SER A 287 -24.54 -8.50 -15.70
N GLU A 288 -24.76 -7.33 -16.29
CA GLU A 288 -23.85 -6.19 -16.22
C GLU A 288 -24.32 -5.17 -15.17
N ARG A 289 -23.37 -4.59 -14.45
CA ARG A 289 -23.55 -3.48 -13.52
C ARG A 289 -22.90 -2.22 -14.09
N LYS A 290 -23.59 -1.07 -14.05
CA LYS A 290 -22.98 0.24 -14.39
C LYS A 290 -23.42 1.38 -13.49
N THR A 291 -22.54 2.35 -13.35
CA THR A 291 -22.83 3.62 -12.70
C THR A 291 -23.70 4.53 -13.58
N VAL A 292 -24.79 5.06 -12.99
CA VAL A 292 -25.69 6.04 -13.60
C VAL A 292 -25.89 7.21 -12.61
N GLY A 293 -25.02 8.22 -12.70
CA GLY A 293 -24.98 9.32 -11.74
C GLY A 293 -24.46 8.87 -10.38
N PHE A 294 -25.24 9.07 -9.32
CA PHE A 294 -24.97 8.60 -7.96
C PHE A 294 -25.48 7.17 -7.68
N PHE A 295 -26.11 6.52 -8.66
CA PHE A 295 -26.64 5.16 -8.50
C PHE A 295 -25.80 4.15 -9.26
N SER A 296 -25.81 2.92 -8.78
CA SER A 296 -25.37 1.74 -9.52
C SER A 296 -26.61 0.96 -9.97
N VAL A 297 -26.61 0.50 -11.21
CA VAL A 297 -27.74 -0.19 -11.84
C VAL A 297 -27.24 -1.49 -12.43
N GLU A 298 -27.85 -2.58 -12.02
CA GLU A 298 -27.55 -3.93 -12.49
C GLU A 298 -28.79 -4.50 -13.20
N LEU A 299 -28.59 -5.04 -14.39
CA LEU A 299 -29.65 -5.72 -15.15
C LEU A 299 -29.56 -7.22 -14.90
N LEU A 300 -30.54 -7.77 -14.19
CA LEU A 300 -30.54 -9.18 -13.80
C LEU A 300 -31.15 -10.09 -14.87
N ASP A 301 -32.23 -9.64 -15.50
CA ASP A 301 -33.00 -10.47 -16.44
C ASP A 301 -33.95 -9.61 -17.32
N ILE A 302 -34.39 -10.13 -18.45
CA ILE A 302 -35.44 -9.55 -19.29
C ILE A 302 -36.49 -10.61 -19.61
N VAL A 303 -37.73 -10.33 -19.21
CA VAL A 303 -38.90 -11.18 -19.49
C VAL A 303 -39.90 -10.40 -20.33
N GLY A 304 -39.91 -10.69 -21.64
CA GLY A 304 -40.75 -9.99 -22.61
C GLY A 304 -40.42 -8.50 -22.67
N ASN A 305 -41.36 -7.64 -22.26
CA ASN A 305 -41.18 -6.18 -22.26
C ASN A 305 -40.86 -5.59 -20.87
N LYS A 306 -40.41 -6.43 -19.93
CA LYS A 306 -40.00 -6.03 -18.59
C LYS A 306 -38.55 -6.43 -18.35
N ALA A 307 -37.80 -5.56 -17.71
CA ALA A 307 -36.45 -5.85 -17.24
C ALA A 307 -36.45 -5.98 -15.72
N LYS A 308 -35.81 -7.01 -15.16
CA LYS A 308 -35.54 -7.12 -13.72
C LYS A 308 -34.25 -6.37 -13.43
N ILE A 309 -34.31 -5.33 -12.60
CA ILE A 309 -33.13 -4.53 -12.25
C ILE A 309 -32.92 -4.52 -10.73
N ARG A 310 -31.66 -4.37 -10.33
CA ARG A 310 -31.23 -4.04 -8.97
C ARG A 310 -30.58 -2.66 -8.98
N VAL A 311 -31.02 -1.77 -8.09
CA VAL A 311 -30.51 -0.39 -7.98
C VAL A 311 -30.11 -0.12 -6.55
N CYS A 312 -28.92 0.42 -6.36
CA CYS A 312 -28.42 0.94 -5.07
C CYS A 312 -27.65 2.24 -5.32
N ASN A 313 -27.21 2.91 -4.24
CA ASN A 313 -26.29 4.03 -4.40
C ASN A 313 -24.89 3.48 -4.78
N LYS A 314 -24.12 4.27 -5.53
CA LYS A 314 -22.82 3.82 -6.05
C LYS A 314 -21.77 3.54 -4.96
N PHE A 315 -21.95 4.07 -3.74
CA PHE A 315 -21.01 3.88 -2.64
C PHE A 315 -21.17 2.50 -2.01
N LYS A 316 -22.42 2.07 -1.79
CA LYS A 316 -22.74 0.68 -1.42
C LYS A 316 -22.27 -0.29 -2.49
N ALA A 317 -22.50 0.02 -3.76
CA ALA A 317 -22.04 -0.84 -4.87
C ALA A 317 -20.52 -1.03 -4.87
N TRP A 318 -19.76 0.01 -4.52
CA TRP A 318 -18.31 -0.07 -4.41
C TRP A 318 -17.87 -0.97 -3.25
N GLU A 319 -18.49 -0.86 -2.07
CA GLU A 319 -18.18 -1.77 -0.96
C GLU A 319 -18.53 -3.22 -1.28
N GLU A 320 -19.69 -3.46 -1.90
CA GLU A 320 -20.07 -4.79 -2.37
C GLU A 320 -19.05 -5.34 -3.36
N LYS A 321 -18.59 -4.50 -4.32
CA LYS A 321 -17.61 -4.92 -5.32
C LYS A 321 -16.23 -5.20 -4.72
N MET A 322 -15.78 -4.40 -3.76
CA MET A 322 -14.53 -4.67 -3.04
C MET A 322 -14.62 -5.96 -2.24
N LEU A 323 -15.76 -6.22 -1.59
CA LEU A 323 -15.98 -7.49 -0.88
C LEU A 323 -15.97 -8.70 -1.83
N GLU A 324 -16.48 -8.58 -3.06
CA GLU A 324 -16.36 -9.65 -4.07
C GLU A 324 -14.90 -10.04 -4.35
N HIS A 325 -13.95 -9.10 -4.25
CA HIS A 325 -12.50 -9.36 -4.39
C HIS A 325 -11.85 -9.92 -3.12
N ILE A 326 -12.40 -9.62 -1.94
CA ILE A 326 -11.79 -9.95 -0.64
C ILE A 326 -12.32 -11.27 -0.08
N GLU A 327 -13.63 -11.52 -0.17
CA GLU A 327 -14.28 -12.70 0.40
C GLU A 327 -13.63 -14.04 -0.02
N PRO A 328 -13.15 -14.23 -1.28
CA PRO A 328 -12.45 -15.46 -1.67
C PRO A 328 -11.17 -15.74 -0.87
N ARG A 329 -10.61 -14.71 -0.22
CA ARG A 329 -9.36 -14.79 0.56
C ARG A 329 -9.62 -14.83 2.06
N TYR A 330 -10.88 -14.77 2.53
CA TYR A 330 -11.24 -14.82 3.95
C TYR A 330 -10.56 -16.00 4.66
N GLY A 331 -9.92 -15.73 5.80
CA GLY A 331 -9.14 -16.72 6.57
C GLY A 331 -7.71 -16.95 6.04
N SER A 332 -7.32 -16.24 5.00
CA SER A 332 -6.00 -16.35 4.38
C SER A 332 -5.45 -15.01 3.87
N ILE A 333 -6.03 -13.90 4.34
CA ILE A 333 -5.64 -12.55 3.90
C ILE A 333 -4.23 -12.23 4.40
N THR A 334 -3.39 -11.78 3.47
CA THR A 334 -1.99 -11.39 3.68
C THR A 334 -1.73 -9.94 3.28
N ILE A 335 -0.50 -9.47 3.53
CA ILE A 335 -0.02 -8.17 3.01
C ILE A 335 -0.05 -8.12 1.47
N LYS A 336 0.29 -9.23 0.79
CA LYS A 336 0.27 -9.28 -0.67
C LYS A 336 -1.13 -9.08 -1.24
N ASP A 337 -2.15 -9.64 -0.58
CA ASP A 337 -3.54 -9.42 -0.96
C ASP A 337 -3.89 -7.92 -0.88
N MET A 338 -3.43 -7.23 0.17
CA MET A 338 -3.62 -5.79 0.34
C MET A 338 -2.86 -4.97 -0.73
N PHE A 339 -1.63 -5.36 -1.14
CA PHE A 339 -0.95 -4.72 -2.28
C PHE A 339 -1.79 -4.80 -3.55
N ASN A 340 -2.30 -5.99 -3.86
CA ASN A 340 -3.11 -6.21 -5.05
C ASN A 340 -4.42 -5.40 -5.00
N TRP A 341 -5.11 -5.38 -3.86
CA TRP A 341 -6.35 -4.61 -3.72
C TRP A 341 -6.11 -3.10 -3.82
N SER A 342 -5.00 -2.59 -3.31
CA SER A 342 -4.65 -1.16 -3.44
C SER A 342 -4.45 -0.70 -4.89
N ARG A 343 -4.13 -1.63 -5.79
CA ARG A 343 -3.83 -1.39 -7.21
C ARG A 343 -5.03 -1.61 -8.14
N LEU A 344 -6.20 -1.95 -7.61
CA LEU A 344 -7.39 -2.17 -8.44
C LEU A 344 -7.79 -0.88 -9.17
N HIS A 345 -7.98 -1.00 -10.48
CA HIS A 345 -8.40 0.09 -11.35
C HIS A 345 -9.90 0.03 -11.62
N LYS A 346 -10.37 0.97 -12.45
CA LYS A 346 -11.80 1.18 -12.70
C LYS A 346 -12.44 -0.02 -13.39
N GLU A 347 -11.68 -0.66 -14.26
CA GLU A 347 -12.05 -1.84 -15.05
C GLU A 347 -12.28 -3.05 -14.12
N ASP A 348 -11.48 -3.18 -13.06
CA ASP A 348 -11.59 -4.26 -12.06
C ASP A 348 -12.80 -4.10 -11.13
N LEU A 349 -13.36 -2.88 -11.09
CA LEU A 349 -14.44 -2.50 -10.17
C LEU A 349 -15.73 -2.10 -10.91
N ASP A 350 -16.03 -2.69 -12.07
CA ASP A 350 -17.27 -2.46 -12.83
C ASP A 350 -17.52 -0.98 -13.20
N GLY A 351 -16.45 -0.22 -13.44
CA GLY A 351 -16.54 1.21 -13.71
C GLY A 351 -16.82 2.07 -12.48
N LEU A 352 -16.79 1.49 -11.28
CA LEU A 352 -16.82 2.20 -10.02
C LEU A 352 -15.48 2.89 -9.76
N ARG A 353 -15.40 3.53 -8.60
CA ARG A 353 -14.22 4.26 -8.17
C ARG A 353 -13.03 3.31 -7.99
N PRO A 354 -11.87 3.54 -8.63
CA PRO A 354 -10.69 2.68 -8.47
C PRO A 354 -10.09 2.78 -7.06
N MET A 355 -9.24 1.84 -6.68
CA MET A 355 -8.40 1.93 -5.47
C MET A 355 -7.17 2.80 -5.71
N CYS A 356 -6.56 2.72 -6.90
CA CYS A 356 -5.52 3.64 -7.35
C CYS A 356 -6.09 4.60 -8.41
N GLU A 357 -6.16 5.90 -8.10
CA GLU A 357 -6.85 6.88 -8.94
C GLU A 357 -5.93 7.79 -9.76
N ASP A 358 -6.22 7.92 -11.06
CA ASP A 358 -5.53 8.87 -11.95
C ASP A 358 -5.70 10.35 -11.55
N PHE A 359 -6.73 10.67 -10.76
CA PHE A 359 -7.08 12.05 -10.45
C PHE A 359 -6.21 12.67 -9.34
N PHE A 360 -5.64 11.85 -8.44
CA PHE A 360 -4.95 12.33 -7.24
C PHE A 360 -3.45 12.20 -7.35
N LYS A 361 -2.79 13.23 -7.91
CA LYS A 361 -1.33 13.27 -8.13
C LYS A 361 -0.46 12.83 -6.94
N TYR A 362 -0.91 12.97 -5.69
CA TYR A 362 -0.08 12.68 -4.51
C TYR A 362 -0.67 11.56 -3.64
N GLU A 363 -1.54 10.71 -4.21
CA GLU A 363 -2.10 9.53 -3.55
C GLU A 363 -1.00 8.66 -2.97
N ALA A 364 -1.11 8.17 -1.75
CA ALA A 364 -0.15 7.20 -1.21
C ALA A 364 -0.85 6.11 -0.42
N VAL A 365 -0.17 4.97 -0.26
CA VAL A 365 -0.73 3.81 0.42
C VAL A 365 0.17 3.36 1.55
N ALA A 366 -0.43 3.06 2.70
CA ALA A 366 0.22 2.34 3.78
C ALA A 366 -0.61 1.13 4.17
N ILE A 367 0.06 -0.01 4.39
CA ILE A 367 -0.57 -1.23 4.88
C ILE A 367 0.14 -1.66 6.16
N TYR A 368 -0.59 -1.72 7.26
CA TYR A 368 -0.06 -2.06 8.57
C TYR A 368 -0.35 -3.52 8.92
N LYS A 369 0.68 -4.24 9.40
CA LYS A 369 0.59 -5.57 9.99
C LYS A 369 0.82 -5.45 11.49
N ILE A 370 -0.21 -5.79 12.27
CA ILE A 370 -0.17 -5.69 13.74
C ILE A 370 -0.26 -7.09 14.32
N PRO A 371 0.88 -7.71 14.73
CA PRO A 371 0.85 -9.03 15.33
C PRO A 371 0.18 -9.02 16.70
N LYS A 372 -0.39 -10.16 17.12
CA LYS A 372 -1.00 -10.29 18.46
C LYS A 372 0.04 -10.22 19.58
N GLU A 373 1.22 -10.77 19.32
CA GLU A 373 2.35 -10.84 20.24
C GLU A 373 3.53 -10.01 19.70
N ASN A 374 4.41 -9.55 20.60
CA ASN A 374 5.58 -8.72 20.25
C ASN A 374 5.26 -7.46 19.43
N TYR A 375 4.01 -6.98 19.49
CA TYR A 375 3.52 -5.86 18.67
C TYR A 375 4.27 -4.55 18.88
N LYS A 376 4.91 -4.34 20.03
CA LYS A 376 5.71 -3.13 20.27
C LYS A 376 6.97 -3.06 19.42
N ILE A 377 7.40 -4.19 18.87
CA ILE A 377 8.63 -4.33 18.10
C ILE A 377 8.28 -4.73 16.66
N LEU A 378 7.44 -5.76 16.50
CA LEU A 378 7.13 -6.38 15.21
C LEU A 378 5.90 -5.76 14.49
N SER A 379 5.23 -4.77 15.08
CA SER A 379 4.24 -4.04 14.27
C SER A 379 4.97 -3.29 13.16
N MET A 380 4.47 -3.41 11.95
CA MET A 380 5.12 -2.83 10.78
C MET A 380 4.11 -2.19 9.84
N GLY A 381 4.61 -1.30 8.98
CA GLY A 381 3.90 -0.84 7.80
C GLY A 381 4.65 -1.19 6.52
N TRP A 382 3.91 -1.26 5.42
CA TRP A 382 4.40 -1.30 4.06
C TRP A 382 3.93 -0.04 3.36
N PHE A 383 4.88 0.76 2.90
CA PHE A 383 4.62 2.07 2.32
C PHE A 383 4.86 2.06 0.81
N SER A 384 3.94 2.67 0.08
CA SER A 384 4.09 3.02 -1.32
C SER A 384 3.88 4.54 -1.46
N PRO A 385 4.90 5.29 -1.90
CA PRO A 385 4.76 6.72 -2.11
C PRO A 385 4.09 7.02 -3.45
N ASN A 386 3.19 8.01 -3.48
CA ASN A 386 2.73 8.67 -4.71
C ASN A 386 2.28 7.71 -5.85
N HIS A 387 1.23 6.93 -5.58
CA HIS A 387 0.58 5.87 -6.37
C HIS A 387 1.19 4.46 -6.25
N ALA A 388 0.37 3.54 -5.75
CA ALA A 388 0.73 2.13 -5.59
C ALA A 388 0.98 1.39 -6.91
N CYS A 389 0.42 1.85 -8.03
CA CYS A 389 0.62 1.20 -9.33
C CYS A 389 1.96 1.55 -10.00
N SER A 390 2.73 2.48 -9.42
CA SER A 390 4.01 2.98 -9.97
C SER A 390 5.12 3.05 -8.92
N SER A 391 4.96 2.34 -7.81
CA SER A 391 6.03 2.17 -6.81
C SER A 391 6.03 0.77 -6.22
N ILE A 392 7.20 0.37 -5.73
CA ILE A 392 7.45 -0.84 -4.97
C ILE A 392 7.13 -0.56 -3.50
N TYR A 393 6.33 -1.44 -2.89
CA TYR A 393 6.07 -1.35 -1.45
C TYR A 393 7.34 -1.64 -0.64
N VAL A 394 7.63 -0.79 0.35
CA VAL A 394 8.78 -0.93 1.24
C VAL A 394 8.37 -1.05 2.71
N PRO A 395 9.06 -1.89 3.51
CA PRO A 395 8.70 -2.09 4.91
C PRO A 395 9.29 -1.02 5.82
N PHE A 396 8.65 -0.84 6.96
CA PHE A 396 9.19 -0.16 8.14
C PHE A 396 8.58 -0.78 9.40
N HIS A 397 9.40 -1.19 10.36
CA HIS A 397 8.91 -1.58 11.69
C HIS A 397 8.80 -0.38 12.61
N ILE A 398 7.91 -0.47 13.60
CA ILE A 398 7.73 0.59 14.58
C ILE A 398 8.98 0.80 15.45
N CYS A 399 9.81 -0.24 15.61
CA CYS A 399 11.06 -0.13 16.34
C CYS A 399 12.14 0.65 15.57
N ASN A 400 12.05 0.79 14.24
CA ASN A 400 13.11 1.40 13.42
C ASN A 400 13.60 2.74 13.97
N THR A 401 14.91 2.93 14.05
CA THR A 401 15.54 4.17 14.52
C THR A 401 15.81 5.16 13.40
N ASP A 402 15.77 4.70 12.15
CA ASP A 402 16.06 5.50 10.97
C ASP A 402 15.24 5.03 9.75
N ILE A 403 15.17 5.86 8.72
CA ILE A 403 14.48 5.61 7.45
C ILE A 403 15.43 5.94 6.31
N TYR A 404 15.40 5.17 5.22
CA TYR A 404 16.23 5.45 4.06
C TYR A 404 15.86 6.82 3.47
N SER A 405 16.86 7.71 3.36
CA SER A 405 16.64 9.15 3.17
C SER A 405 15.75 9.55 1.99
N PRO A 406 15.70 8.85 0.83
CA PRO A 406 14.73 9.17 -0.23
C PRO A 406 13.26 9.10 0.19
N TYR A 407 12.92 8.25 1.16
CA TYR A 407 11.56 8.12 1.70
C TYR A 407 11.22 9.18 2.75
N GLU A 408 12.21 9.85 3.33
CA GLU A 408 12.02 11.02 4.21
C GLU A 408 12.04 12.35 3.43
N SER A 409 12.92 12.42 2.42
CA SER A 409 13.12 13.62 1.61
C SER A 409 12.05 13.78 0.52
N GLY A 410 11.32 12.71 0.20
CA GLY A 410 10.33 12.67 -0.88
C GLY A 410 10.92 12.45 -2.27
N GLU A 411 12.20 12.11 -2.37
CA GLU A 411 12.81 11.71 -3.65
C GLU A 411 12.15 10.45 -4.21
N SER A 412 11.84 9.44 -3.39
CA SER A 412 11.12 8.24 -3.83
C SER A 412 9.71 8.58 -4.33
N ALA A 413 9.04 9.50 -3.66
CA ALA A 413 7.73 10.01 -4.06
C ALA A 413 7.76 10.79 -5.37
N GLN A 414 8.84 11.50 -5.67
CA GLN A 414 9.00 12.14 -6.98
C GLN A 414 9.30 11.11 -8.06
N LEU A 415 10.17 10.13 -7.77
CA LEU A 415 10.50 9.03 -8.67
C LEU A 415 9.26 8.23 -9.09
N SER A 416 8.38 7.89 -8.14
CA SER A 416 7.13 7.19 -8.47
C SER A 416 6.22 7.99 -9.40
N LEU A 417 6.15 9.32 -9.24
CA LEU A 417 5.39 10.16 -10.17
C LEU A 417 6.02 10.24 -11.54
N ASP A 418 7.34 10.29 -11.62
CA ASP A 418 8.05 10.31 -12.90
C ASP A 418 7.84 9.00 -13.65
N LEU A 419 7.88 7.86 -12.94
CA LEU A 419 7.54 6.55 -13.47
C LEU A 419 6.08 6.46 -13.92
N LEU A 420 5.14 6.99 -13.13
CA LEU A 420 3.73 7.02 -13.52
C LEU A 420 3.51 7.85 -14.79
N ASN A 421 4.16 9.00 -14.92
CA ASN A 421 4.04 9.87 -16.09
C ASN A 421 4.60 9.21 -17.36
N GLU A 422 5.65 8.41 -17.22
CA GLU A 422 6.32 7.75 -18.34
C GLU A 422 5.64 6.44 -18.75
N TYR A 423 5.31 5.59 -17.78
CA TYR A 423 4.78 4.26 -18.04
C TYR A 423 3.25 4.19 -17.96
N GLY A 424 2.58 5.15 -17.32
CA GLY A 424 1.15 5.10 -17.06
C GLY A 424 0.76 4.13 -15.94
N HIS A 425 -0.54 4.07 -15.65
CA HIS A 425 -1.08 3.24 -14.58
C HIS A 425 -0.98 1.74 -14.91
N GLY A 426 -0.58 0.93 -13.93
CA GLY A 426 -0.63 -0.53 -13.99
C GLY A 426 0.53 -1.22 -14.73
N ASN A 427 1.26 -0.51 -15.59
CA ASN A 427 2.24 -1.13 -16.50
C ASN A 427 3.52 -1.63 -15.82
N LEU A 428 3.80 -1.20 -14.59
CA LEU A 428 4.97 -1.65 -13.81
C LEU A 428 4.59 -2.63 -12.70
N VAL A 429 3.29 -2.87 -12.47
CA VAL A 429 2.79 -3.66 -11.34
C VAL A 429 3.33 -5.09 -11.37
N ASP A 430 3.35 -5.73 -12.54
CA ASP A 430 3.81 -7.12 -12.66
C ASP A 430 5.30 -7.26 -12.31
N VAL A 431 6.12 -6.30 -12.74
CA VAL A 431 7.56 -6.30 -12.42
C VAL A 431 7.78 -6.03 -10.94
N TYR A 432 7.11 -5.01 -10.39
CA TYR A 432 7.25 -4.65 -8.98
C TYR A 432 6.70 -5.72 -8.04
N SER A 433 5.68 -6.45 -8.48
CA SER A 433 5.14 -7.60 -7.76
C SER A 433 6.22 -8.65 -7.48
N ASN A 434 7.11 -8.93 -8.44
CA ASN A 434 8.20 -9.90 -8.24
C ASN A 434 9.20 -9.43 -7.17
N THR A 435 9.61 -8.15 -7.22
CA THR A 435 10.49 -7.57 -6.20
C THR A 435 9.85 -7.62 -4.81
N GLU A 436 8.57 -7.29 -4.71
CA GLU A 436 7.81 -7.32 -3.45
C GLU A 436 7.69 -8.73 -2.88
N ASP A 437 7.53 -9.76 -3.73
CA ASP A 437 7.45 -11.15 -3.27
C ASP A 437 8.76 -11.61 -2.63
N ILE A 438 9.90 -11.17 -3.16
CA ILE A 438 11.22 -11.40 -2.57
C ILE A 438 11.33 -10.69 -1.23
N PHE A 439 10.95 -9.43 -1.15
CA PHE A 439 11.02 -8.65 0.09
C PHE A 439 10.14 -9.24 1.19
N LEU A 440 8.93 -9.68 0.84
CA LEU A 440 8.03 -10.37 1.75
C LEU A 440 8.64 -11.67 2.27
N GLY A 441 9.21 -12.49 1.37
CA GLY A 441 9.85 -13.76 1.75
C GLY A 441 11.09 -13.57 2.61
N GLU A 442 11.96 -12.61 2.28
CA GLU A 442 13.15 -12.31 3.07
C GLU A 442 12.78 -11.76 4.46
N LEU A 443 11.75 -10.93 4.55
CA LEU A 443 11.30 -10.40 5.84
C LEU A 443 10.65 -11.47 6.72
N GLU A 444 9.82 -12.36 6.15
CA GLU A 444 9.19 -13.45 6.90
C GLU A 444 10.24 -14.31 7.62
N VAL A 445 11.32 -14.67 6.92
CA VAL A 445 12.39 -15.49 7.50
C VAL A 445 13.19 -14.74 8.58
N ILE A 446 13.36 -13.42 8.43
CA ILE A 446 14.05 -12.57 9.40
C ILE A 446 13.22 -12.39 10.68
N GLU A 447 11.92 -12.12 10.57
CA GLU A 447 11.01 -12.03 11.71
C GLU A 447 10.98 -13.36 12.50
N GLU A 448 10.88 -14.50 11.81
CA GLU A 448 10.93 -15.84 12.43
C GLU A 448 12.24 -16.06 13.20
N ASN A 449 13.36 -15.60 12.65
CA ASN A 449 14.65 -15.69 13.31
C ASN A 449 14.72 -14.87 14.59
N ILE A 450 14.22 -13.63 14.55
CA ILE A 450 14.19 -12.72 15.70
C ILE A 450 13.38 -13.35 16.84
N ILE A 451 12.18 -13.87 16.53
CA ILE A 451 11.31 -14.53 17.49
C ILE A 451 12.00 -15.77 18.09
N SER A 452 12.70 -16.55 17.26
CA SER A 452 13.35 -17.80 17.71
C SER A 452 14.57 -17.59 18.59
N ASN A 453 15.30 -16.48 18.44
CA ASN A 453 16.56 -16.23 19.16
C ASN A 453 16.42 -15.35 20.40
N SER A 454 15.22 -14.82 20.70
CA SER A 454 14.94 -14.03 21.91
C SER A 454 15.95 -12.89 22.15
N TYR A 455 16.32 -12.18 21.08
CA TYR A 455 17.16 -10.99 21.16
C TYR A 455 16.51 -9.91 22.05
N ASN A 456 17.31 -9.02 22.64
CA ASN A 456 16.77 -7.88 23.37
C ASN A 456 16.23 -6.80 22.41
N ASP A 457 15.32 -5.95 22.90
CA ASP A 457 14.59 -4.97 22.09
C ASP A 457 15.50 -3.99 21.34
N ASP A 458 16.58 -3.50 21.96
CA ASP A 458 17.53 -2.57 21.33
C ASP A 458 18.25 -3.24 20.14
N LEU A 459 18.70 -4.47 20.33
CA LEU A 459 19.35 -5.26 19.28
C LEU A 459 18.38 -5.55 18.12
N ILE A 460 17.11 -5.86 18.41
CA ILE A 460 16.08 -6.08 17.40
C ILE A 460 15.80 -4.79 16.62
N SER A 461 15.74 -3.66 17.31
CA SER A 461 15.53 -2.35 16.72
C SER A 461 16.62 -2.01 15.71
N ASP A 462 17.89 -2.15 16.06
CA ASP A 462 19.01 -1.91 15.16
C ASP A 462 19.03 -2.91 14.00
N PHE A 463 18.72 -4.18 14.27
CA PHE A 463 18.65 -5.24 13.27
C PHE A 463 17.61 -4.89 12.20
N LEU A 464 16.37 -4.64 12.61
CA LEU A 464 15.26 -4.35 11.69
C LEU A 464 15.46 -3.01 10.98
N THR A 465 16.12 -2.04 11.62
CA THR A 465 16.49 -0.78 10.96
C THR A 465 17.43 -1.02 9.78
N ILE A 466 18.52 -1.78 9.98
CA ILE A 466 19.46 -2.13 8.91
C ILE A 466 18.75 -2.87 7.78
N PHE A 467 17.90 -3.84 8.14
CA PHE A 467 17.21 -4.68 7.18
C PHE A 467 16.18 -3.89 6.34
N ASP A 468 15.29 -3.14 6.98
CA ASP A 468 14.26 -2.36 6.29
C ASP A 468 14.87 -1.25 5.42
N MET A 469 15.91 -0.56 5.89
CA MET A 469 16.59 0.46 5.08
C MET A 469 17.27 -0.16 3.85
N SER A 470 17.78 -1.38 3.95
CA SER A 470 18.32 -2.12 2.80
C SER A 470 17.21 -2.43 1.78
N LEU A 471 16.04 -2.91 2.21
CA LEU A 471 14.90 -3.13 1.32
C LEU A 471 14.40 -1.84 0.67
N GLN A 472 14.32 -0.75 1.44
CA GLN A 472 13.97 0.58 0.94
C GLN A 472 14.96 1.06 -0.13
N LYS A 473 16.26 0.88 0.09
CA LYS A 473 17.29 1.25 -0.87
C LYS A 473 17.23 0.41 -2.15
N GLN A 474 17.02 -0.90 -2.02
CA GLN A 474 16.87 -1.79 -3.17
C GLN A 474 15.64 -1.45 -4.01
N ALA A 475 14.52 -1.09 -3.38
CA ALA A 475 13.32 -0.61 -4.07
C ALA A 475 13.61 0.67 -4.87
N PHE A 476 14.17 1.68 -4.20
CA PHE A 476 14.49 2.96 -4.83
C PHE A 476 15.43 2.80 -6.04
N LEU A 477 16.50 2.01 -5.90
CA LEU A 477 17.42 1.75 -6.99
C LEU A 477 16.78 0.96 -8.14
N THR A 478 15.86 0.05 -7.83
CA THR A 478 15.09 -0.68 -8.85
C THR A 478 14.20 0.28 -9.64
N GLU A 479 13.49 1.16 -8.97
CA GLU A 479 12.68 2.21 -9.59
C GLU A 479 13.55 3.17 -10.44
N GLU A 480 14.75 3.51 -9.99
CA GLU A 480 15.70 4.32 -10.76
C GLU A 480 16.16 3.64 -12.05
N ILE A 481 16.40 2.32 -12.01
CA ILE A 481 16.75 1.56 -13.22
C ILE A 481 15.64 1.70 -14.27
N TRP A 482 14.38 1.63 -13.87
CA TRP A 482 13.23 1.78 -14.78
C TRP A 482 13.14 3.20 -15.36
N ILE A 483 13.30 4.25 -14.55
CA ILE A 483 13.27 5.63 -15.10
C ILE A 483 14.47 5.92 -16.01
N GLN A 484 15.63 5.31 -15.75
CA GLN A 484 16.79 5.44 -16.63
C GLN A 484 16.58 4.72 -17.96
N ALA A 485 16.05 3.49 -17.93
CA ALA A 485 15.71 2.73 -19.13
C ALA A 485 14.70 3.47 -20.01
N SER A 486 13.78 4.22 -19.39
CA SER A 486 12.78 4.99 -20.14
C SER A 486 13.37 6.11 -21.00
N ARG A 487 14.50 6.70 -20.57
CA ARG A 487 15.21 7.81 -21.23
C ARG A 487 16.02 7.37 -22.46
N ILE A 488 16.11 6.07 -22.74
CA ILE A 488 16.82 5.54 -23.91
C ILE A 488 16.05 5.87 -25.20
N ILE A 489 16.64 6.72 -26.04
CA ILE A 489 16.01 7.24 -27.27
C ILE A 489 15.82 6.13 -28.34
N ASN A 490 16.81 5.25 -28.50
CA ASN A 490 16.72 4.17 -29.49
C ASN A 490 15.75 3.09 -29.01
N GLN A 491 14.65 2.89 -29.73
CA GLN A 491 13.58 1.98 -29.32
C GLN A 491 14.00 0.50 -29.28
N ASN A 492 14.88 0.05 -30.18
CA ASN A 492 15.35 -1.33 -30.17
C ASN A 492 16.24 -1.58 -28.95
N THR A 493 17.17 -0.65 -28.68
CA THR A 493 18.00 -0.69 -27.48
C THR A 493 17.18 -0.57 -26.20
N LYS A 494 16.18 0.31 -26.17
CA LYS A 494 15.26 0.46 -25.03
C LYS A 494 14.54 -0.86 -24.75
N LYS A 495 14.03 -1.53 -25.79
CA LYS A 495 13.35 -2.82 -25.66
C LYS A 495 14.29 -3.90 -25.11
N GLU A 496 15.49 -4.02 -25.67
CA GLU A 496 16.50 -4.98 -25.21
C GLU A 496 16.89 -4.74 -23.75
N ILE A 497 17.10 -3.49 -23.35
CA ILE A 497 17.38 -3.13 -21.95
C ILE A 497 16.19 -3.48 -21.05
N ILE A 498 14.95 -3.17 -21.47
CA ILE A 498 13.74 -3.48 -20.69
C ILE A 498 13.62 -5.00 -20.46
N GLU A 499 13.88 -5.82 -21.48
CA GLU A 499 13.88 -7.28 -21.34
C GLU A 499 14.91 -7.74 -20.30
N ILE A 500 16.14 -7.21 -20.36
CA ILE A 500 17.21 -7.56 -19.40
C ILE A 500 16.85 -7.14 -17.96
N ILE A 501 16.44 -5.89 -17.75
CA ILE A 501 16.18 -5.37 -16.39
C ILE A 501 14.93 -5.98 -15.75
N SER A 502 13.98 -6.47 -16.56
CA SER A 502 12.77 -7.12 -16.07
C SER A 502 13.03 -8.47 -15.38
N GLU A 503 14.21 -9.05 -15.59
CA GLU A 503 14.59 -10.36 -15.06
C GLU A 503 15.55 -10.30 -13.85
N ILE A 504 15.97 -9.12 -13.39
CA ILE A 504 17.00 -9.00 -12.33
C ILE A 504 16.53 -9.53 -10.97
N TRP A 505 15.22 -9.51 -10.74
CA TRP A 505 14.56 -10.02 -9.55
C TRP A 505 13.91 -11.38 -9.86
N ASP A 506 14.30 -12.40 -9.11
CA ASP A 506 13.85 -13.79 -9.23
C ASP A 506 13.42 -14.31 -7.85
N THR A 507 12.91 -15.52 -7.74
CA THR A 507 12.29 -16.16 -6.56
C THR A 507 12.91 -15.90 -5.17
N ASN A 508 14.20 -15.59 -5.07
CA ASN A 508 14.87 -15.10 -3.85
C ASN A 508 16.19 -14.37 -4.20
N TYR A 509 16.90 -13.86 -3.19
CA TYR A 509 18.18 -13.18 -3.41
C TYR A 509 19.28 -14.04 -4.05
N THR A 510 19.36 -15.35 -3.78
CA THR A 510 20.36 -16.21 -4.43
C THR A 510 20.18 -16.24 -5.94
N TYR A 511 18.94 -16.42 -6.40
CA TYR A 511 18.64 -16.41 -7.84
C TYR A 511 18.72 -14.99 -8.42
N SER A 512 18.27 -13.98 -7.68
CA SER A 512 18.37 -12.58 -8.10
C SER A 512 19.83 -12.15 -8.32
N LEU A 513 20.75 -12.52 -7.43
CA LEU A 513 22.18 -12.23 -7.61
C LEU A 513 22.75 -12.89 -8.88
N ASN A 514 22.30 -14.11 -9.24
CA ASN A 514 22.68 -14.74 -10.50
C ASN A 514 22.12 -13.98 -11.72
N LYS A 515 20.86 -13.54 -11.65
CA LYS A 515 20.22 -12.75 -12.71
C LYS A 515 20.87 -11.38 -12.88
N MET A 516 21.18 -10.70 -11.78
CA MET A 516 21.92 -9.42 -11.79
C MET A 516 23.31 -9.58 -12.43
N LYS A 517 24.05 -10.64 -12.10
CA LYS A 517 25.33 -10.95 -12.77
C LYS A 517 25.16 -11.06 -14.29
N GLN A 518 24.16 -11.82 -14.74
CA GLN A 518 23.91 -12.01 -16.16
C GLN A 518 23.50 -10.69 -16.82
N ALA A 519 22.61 -9.94 -16.19
CA ALA A 519 22.15 -8.63 -16.67
C ALA A 519 23.33 -7.65 -16.85
N LEU A 520 24.27 -7.59 -15.91
CA LEU A 520 25.47 -6.75 -16.04
C LEU A 520 26.33 -7.14 -17.24
N LEU A 521 26.57 -8.44 -17.46
CA LEU A 521 27.34 -8.93 -18.60
C LEU A 521 26.66 -8.64 -19.95
N ASP A 522 25.33 -8.63 -19.99
CA ASP A 522 24.58 -8.32 -21.21
C ASP A 522 24.49 -6.81 -21.44
N LEU A 523 24.29 -6.02 -20.39
CA LEU A 523 24.23 -4.55 -20.47
C LEU A 523 25.59 -3.93 -20.84
N GLU A 524 26.72 -4.55 -20.48
CA GLU A 524 28.05 -4.08 -20.90
C GLU A 524 28.24 -4.09 -22.41
N LYS A 525 27.53 -4.98 -23.12
CA LYS A 525 27.59 -5.06 -24.59
C LYS A 525 26.80 -3.92 -25.24
N ILE A 526 25.97 -3.21 -24.47
CA ILE A 526 25.04 -2.17 -24.94
C ILE A 526 25.58 -0.80 -24.52
N THR A 527 26.16 -0.05 -25.46
CA THR A 527 26.63 1.32 -25.22
C THR A 527 25.48 2.21 -24.73
N ARG A 528 25.62 2.86 -23.55
CA ARG A 528 24.67 3.79 -22.86
C ARG A 528 23.87 3.20 -21.68
N SER A 529 24.34 2.13 -21.05
CA SER A 529 23.72 1.51 -19.86
C SER A 529 24.42 1.86 -18.54
N ASN A 530 25.38 2.81 -18.51
CA ASN A 530 26.26 3.01 -17.34
C ASN A 530 25.53 3.28 -16.02
N GLU A 531 24.50 4.14 -16.01
CA GLU A 531 23.74 4.42 -14.78
C GLU A 531 22.91 3.20 -14.32
N ILE A 532 22.37 2.44 -15.27
CA ILE A 532 21.61 1.20 -15.01
C ILE A 532 22.56 0.14 -14.42
N ILE A 533 23.74 -0.03 -15.01
CA ILE A 533 24.79 -0.92 -14.53
C ILE A 533 25.18 -0.54 -13.10
N GLU A 534 25.44 0.73 -12.83
CA GLU A 534 25.80 1.23 -11.50
C GLU A 534 24.71 0.93 -10.46
N ASN A 535 23.43 1.11 -10.81
CA ASN A 535 22.34 0.83 -9.89
C ASN A 535 22.15 -0.67 -9.63
N ILE A 536 22.32 -1.54 -10.64
CA ILE A 536 22.31 -3.00 -10.44
C ILE A 536 23.46 -3.44 -9.54
N GLN A 537 24.66 -2.88 -9.73
CA GLN A 537 25.82 -3.14 -8.87
C GLN A 537 25.55 -2.73 -7.42
N LYS A 538 24.99 -1.54 -7.20
CA LYS A 538 24.62 -1.04 -5.87
C LYS A 538 23.60 -1.95 -5.18
N ILE A 539 22.61 -2.48 -5.91
CA ILE A 539 21.63 -3.43 -5.36
C ILE A 539 22.35 -4.72 -4.89
N ALA A 540 23.18 -5.32 -5.75
CA ALA A 540 23.88 -6.57 -5.42
C ALA A 540 24.82 -6.42 -4.21
N LEU A 541 25.53 -5.30 -4.14
CA LEU A 541 26.37 -4.95 -2.99
C LEU A 541 25.54 -4.74 -1.72
N ASP A 542 24.42 -4.03 -1.82
CA ASP A 542 23.55 -3.74 -0.67
C ASP A 542 22.96 -5.00 -0.05
N ILE A 543 22.49 -5.96 -0.87
CA ILE A 543 21.99 -7.28 -0.43
C ILE A 543 23.02 -7.98 0.46
N CYS A 544 24.29 -7.95 0.07
CA CYS A 544 25.35 -8.64 0.83
C CYS A 544 25.81 -7.83 2.03
N LYS A 545 25.90 -6.50 1.88
CA LYS A 545 26.37 -5.59 2.93
C LYS A 545 25.44 -5.62 4.14
N SER A 546 24.13 -5.56 3.93
CA SER A 546 23.14 -5.59 5.01
C SER A 546 23.24 -6.87 5.85
N LYS A 547 23.43 -8.03 5.22
CA LYS A 547 23.63 -9.30 5.92
C LYS A 547 24.93 -9.33 6.74
N VAL A 548 26.02 -8.77 6.20
CA VAL A 548 27.30 -8.64 6.95
C VAL A 548 27.15 -7.70 8.14
N ASP A 549 26.47 -6.57 7.97
CA ASP A 549 26.25 -5.59 9.03
C ASP A 549 25.36 -6.16 10.15
N ILE A 550 24.33 -6.91 9.78
CA ILE A 550 23.50 -7.67 10.72
C ILE A 550 24.32 -8.70 11.49
N LEU A 551 25.18 -9.49 10.82
CA LEU A 551 26.04 -10.47 11.50
C LEU A 551 26.98 -9.84 12.53
N LYS A 552 27.54 -8.68 12.16
CA LYS A 552 28.40 -7.90 13.05
C LYS A 552 27.61 -7.41 14.26
N LEU A 553 26.40 -6.90 14.03
CA LEU A 553 25.50 -6.43 15.08
C LEU A 553 25.16 -7.55 16.09
N ILE A 554 24.85 -8.76 15.63
CA ILE A 554 24.52 -9.90 16.51
C ILE A 554 25.76 -10.64 17.04
N GLY A 555 26.97 -10.13 16.79
CA GLY A 555 28.23 -10.70 17.29
C GLY A 555 28.61 -12.05 16.67
N LYS A 556 28.07 -12.39 15.49
CA LYS A 556 28.41 -13.61 14.72
C LYS A 556 29.43 -13.31 13.61
N GLU A 557 30.31 -12.35 13.83
CA GLU A 557 31.28 -11.93 12.83
C GLU A 557 32.19 -13.09 12.43
N VAL A 558 32.25 -13.38 11.13
CA VAL A 558 33.18 -14.35 10.56
C VAL A 558 34.41 -13.60 10.08
N GLN A 559 35.58 -14.03 10.56
CA GLN A 559 36.86 -13.40 10.25
C GLN A 559 37.05 -13.32 8.73
N GLY A 560 37.17 -12.08 8.22
CA GLY A 560 37.43 -11.80 6.81
C GLY A 560 36.21 -11.55 5.92
N PHE A 561 34.98 -11.59 6.44
CA PHE A 561 33.77 -11.25 5.64
C PHE A 561 33.79 -9.81 5.14
N GLU A 562 34.12 -8.83 5.99
CA GLU A 562 34.29 -7.44 5.55
C GLU A 562 35.36 -7.32 4.46
N LYS A 563 36.49 -8.01 4.62
CA LYS A 563 37.57 -8.01 3.61
C LYS A 563 37.12 -8.62 2.29
N LYS A 564 36.35 -9.72 2.33
CA LYS A 564 35.75 -10.34 1.13
C LYS A 564 34.78 -9.38 0.45
N TYR A 565 33.92 -8.69 1.22
CA TYR A 565 33.01 -7.68 0.70
C TYR A 565 33.77 -6.56 -0.03
N TYR A 566 34.75 -5.93 0.61
CA TYR A 566 35.55 -4.87 0.00
C TYR A 566 36.35 -5.34 -1.24
N ASN A 567 36.73 -6.62 -1.29
CA ASN A 567 37.34 -7.20 -2.48
C ASN A 567 36.33 -7.33 -3.63
N ALA A 568 35.11 -7.80 -3.35
CA ALA A 568 34.04 -7.88 -4.34
C ALA A 568 33.65 -6.50 -4.88
N GLU A 569 33.56 -5.49 -4.02
CA GLU A 569 33.29 -4.10 -4.39
C GLU A 569 34.33 -3.58 -5.39
N LYS A 570 35.62 -3.73 -5.09
CA LYS A 570 36.71 -3.34 -6.01
C LYS A 570 36.68 -4.08 -7.35
N LEU A 571 36.35 -5.37 -7.33
CA LEU A 571 36.22 -6.16 -8.56
C LEU A 571 35.05 -5.66 -9.42
N ILE A 572 33.92 -5.28 -8.80
CA ILE A 572 32.80 -4.64 -9.50
C ILE A 572 33.23 -3.31 -10.13
N GLU A 573 33.95 -2.46 -9.39
CA GLU A 573 34.46 -1.18 -9.90
C GLU A 573 35.39 -1.34 -11.11
N ASN A 574 36.11 -2.48 -11.18
CA ASN A 574 36.99 -2.82 -12.30
C ASN A 574 36.28 -3.54 -13.47
N GLY A 575 34.97 -3.78 -13.40
CA GLY A 575 34.20 -4.54 -14.41
C GLY A 575 34.36 -6.06 -14.32
N GLU A 576 34.98 -6.58 -13.26
CA GLU A 576 35.21 -8.02 -13.06
C GLU A 576 34.00 -8.71 -12.40
N TYR A 577 32.82 -8.61 -13.01
CA TYR A 577 31.57 -9.10 -12.40
C TYR A 577 31.55 -10.61 -12.16
N GLY A 578 32.21 -11.39 -13.01
CA GLY A 578 32.28 -12.84 -12.90
C GLY A 578 32.79 -13.31 -11.53
N GLU A 579 33.96 -12.79 -11.15
CA GLU A 579 34.64 -13.09 -9.88
C GLU A 579 33.98 -12.36 -8.71
N SER A 580 33.57 -11.10 -8.90
CA SER A 580 32.89 -10.35 -7.84
C SER A 580 31.60 -11.04 -7.38
N PHE A 581 30.72 -11.44 -8.31
CA PHE A 581 29.47 -12.11 -7.95
C PHE A 581 29.67 -13.50 -7.36
N LYS A 582 30.77 -14.20 -7.68
CA LYS A 582 31.15 -15.44 -7.00
C LYS A 582 31.42 -15.20 -5.52
N ILE A 583 32.12 -14.10 -5.20
CA ILE A 583 32.37 -13.68 -3.81
C ILE A 583 31.08 -13.22 -3.14
N LEU A 584 30.25 -12.42 -3.81
CA LEU A 584 28.98 -11.94 -3.25
C LEU A 584 28.00 -13.08 -2.96
N GLN A 585 27.89 -14.08 -3.82
CA GLN A 585 27.05 -15.26 -3.60
C GLN A 585 27.54 -16.11 -2.43
N ASP A 586 28.85 -16.33 -2.32
CA ASP A 586 29.46 -17.00 -1.16
C ASP A 586 29.15 -16.24 0.13
N LEU A 587 29.34 -14.92 0.10
CA LEU A 587 29.13 -14.04 1.24
C LEU A 587 27.66 -14.02 1.67
N TYR A 588 26.74 -13.85 0.72
CA TYR A 588 25.30 -13.88 0.95
C TYR A 588 24.88 -15.21 1.57
N SER A 589 25.18 -16.33 0.90
CA SER A 589 24.76 -17.66 1.33
C SER A 589 25.21 -17.99 2.75
N LYS A 590 26.50 -17.76 3.04
CA LYS A 590 27.05 -18.01 4.38
C LYS A 590 26.47 -17.07 5.43
N SER A 591 26.30 -15.80 5.08
CA SER A 591 25.75 -14.82 6.03
C SER A 591 24.30 -15.13 6.36
N ASP A 592 23.51 -15.47 5.35
CA ASP A 592 22.11 -15.84 5.48
C ASP A 592 21.92 -17.11 6.31
N MET A 593 22.76 -18.14 6.10
CA MET A 593 22.79 -19.36 6.93
C MET A 593 23.07 -19.07 8.41
N LEU A 594 24.05 -18.20 8.70
CA LEU A 594 24.41 -17.80 10.06
C LEU A 594 23.32 -16.99 10.75
N ILE A 595 22.71 -16.05 10.02
CA ILE A 595 21.57 -15.27 10.50
C ILE A 595 20.45 -16.25 10.87
N LYS A 596 20.12 -17.20 9.99
CA LYS A 596 19.09 -18.25 10.20
C LYS A 596 19.41 -19.27 11.30
N GLY A 597 20.54 -19.13 11.99
CA GLY A 597 20.86 -19.90 13.20
C GLY A 597 21.75 -21.12 12.98
N GLN A 598 22.28 -21.35 11.76
CA GLN A 598 23.26 -22.40 11.54
C GLN A 598 24.59 -22.06 12.21
N SER A 599 25.32 -23.08 12.66
CA SER A 599 26.59 -22.90 13.36
C SER A 599 27.77 -22.68 12.40
N ILE A 600 28.77 -21.94 12.86
CA ILE A 600 30.05 -21.75 12.14
C ILE A 600 30.71 -23.11 11.85
N ILE A 601 30.58 -24.10 12.76
CA ILE A 601 31.14 -25.45 12.60
C ILE A 601 30.43 -26.22 11.47
N GLU A 602 29.13 -26.03 11.28
CA GLU A 602 28.39 -26.61 10.14
C GLU A 602 28.83 -25.99 8.82
N LEU A 603 29.11 -24.68 8.81
CA LEU A 603 29.67 -24.01 7.63
C LEU A 603 31.07 -24.50 7.27
N GLU A 604 31.96 -24.65 8.27
CA GLU A 604 33.31 -25.21 8.07
C GLU A 604 33.27 -26.67 7.56
N LYS A 605 32.26 -27.46 7.97
CA LYS A 605 32.04 -28.82 7.45
C LYS A 605 31.55 -28.81 6.01
N ILE A 606 30.67 -27.88 5.64
CA ILE A 606 30.20 -27.72 4.27
C ILE A 606 31.36 -27.28 3.35
N GLU A 607 32.17 -26.30 3.79
CA GLU A 607 33.38 -25.86 3.07
C GLU A 607 34.37 -27.02 2.85
N LYS A 608 34.62 -27.84 3.88
CA LYS A 608 35.46 -29.04 3.74
C LYS A 608 34.88 -30.04 2.74
N SER A 609 33.58 -30.30 2.79
CA SER A 609 32.93 -31.25 1.87
C SER A 609 32.93 -30.80 0.40
N GLN A 610 32.88 -29.49 0.14
CA GLN A 610 32.98 -28.93 -1.21
C GLN A 610 34.41 -29.01 -1.76
N ASN A 611 35.42 -28.74 -0.92
CA ASN A 611 36.83 -28.91 -1.29
C ASN A 611 37.20 -30.39 -1.52
N ASP A 612 36.69 -31.31 -0.69
CA ASP A 612 36.90 -32.75 -0.87
C ASP A 612 36.32 -33.23 -2.23
N GLY A 613 35.22 -32.62 -2.70
CA GLY A 613 34.62 -32.89 -4.01
C GLY A 613 35.49 -32.49 -5.20
N GLU A 614 36.25 -31.39 -5.12
CA GLU A 614 37.22 -30.99 -6.13
C GLU A 614 38.43 -31.94 -6.18
N ASP A 615 38.87 -32.44 -5.02
CA ASP A 615 39.93 -33.45 -4.93
C ASP A 615 39.53 -34.78 -5.59
N TYR A 616 38.27 -35.20 -5.45
CA TYR A 616 37.76 -36.40 -6.15
C TYR A 616 37.79 -36.24 -7.68
N ILE A 617 37.46 -35.06 -8.21
CA ILE A 617 37.50 -34.79 -9.67
C ILE A 617 38.94 -34.82 -10.17
N LEU A 618 39.89 -34.26 -9.41
CA LEU A 618 41.31 -34.26 -9.73
C LEU A 618 41.90 -35.68 -9.69
N ILE A 619 41.49 -36.50 -8.72
CA ILE A 619 41.85 -37.93 -8.63
C ILE A 619 41.30 -38.69 -9.84
N TRP A 620 40.04 -38.49 -10.21
CA TRP A 620 39.45 -39.13 -11.40
C TRP A 620 40.13 -38.71 -12.70
N PHE A 621 40.50 -37.43 -12.82
CA PHE A 621 41.28 -36.93 -13.96
C PHE A 621 42.66 -37.59 -14.04
N PHE A 622 43.36 -37.76 -12.91
CA PHE A 622 44.62 -38.51 -12.85
C PHE A 622 44.47 -40.00 -13.19
N ILE A 623 43.40 -40.64 -12.72
CA ILE A 623 43.08 -42.05 -13.06
C ILE A 623 42.84 -42.20 -14.56
N ILE A 624 42.12 -41.27 -15.19
CA ILE A 624 41.86 -41.28 -16.64
C ILE A 624 43.17 -41.09 -17.41
N ILE A 625 44.04 -40.16 -17.00
CA ILE A 625 45.36 -39.97 -17.63
C ILE A 625 46.22 -41.23 -17.50
N LEU A 626 46.22 -41.88 -16.34
CA LEU A 626 46.95 -43.14 -16.11
C LEU A 626 46.41 -44.27 -16.98
N LEU A 627 45.09 -44.39 -17.14
CA LEU A 627 44.46 -45.38 -18.01
C LEU A 627 44.78 -45.13 -19.49
N VAL A 628 44.78 -43.87 -19.93
CA VAL A 628 45.16 -43.50 -21.30
C VAL A 628 46.64 -43.76 -21.55
N ALA A 629 47.52 -43.39 -20.61
CA ALA A 629 48.95 -43.70 -20.69
C ALA A 629 49.21 -45.21 -20.72
N PHE A 630 48.50 -45.99 -19.90
CA PHE A 630 48.59 -47.44 -19.90
C PHE A 630 48.10 -48.05 -21.22
N ALA A 631 47.01 -47.55 -21.80
CA ALA A 631 46.53 -47.98 -23.11
C ALA A 631 47.55 -47.67 -24.22
N ILE A 632 48.18 -46.50 -24.19
CA ILE A 632 49.22 -46.09 -25.15
C ILE A 632 50.49 -46.94 -25.01
N ILE A 633 50.87 -47.33 -23.78
CA ILE A 633 52.03 -48.20 -23.50
C ILE A 633 51.73 -49.68 -23.76
N ALA A 634 50.47 -50.11 -23.65
CA ALA A 634 50.05 -51.47 -23.97
C ALA A 634 49.86 -51.71 -25.49
N LEU A 635 49.62 -50.65 -26.27
CA LEU A 635 49.46 -50.72 -27.72
C LEU A 635 50.68 -51.26 -28.52
N PRO A 636 51.95 -51.00 -28.16
CA PRO A 636 53.12 -51.54 -28.87
C PRO A 636 53.41 -52.99 -28.50
N ILE A 637 53.00 -53.47 -27.33
CA ILE A 637 53.31 -54.84 -26.87
C ILE A 637 52.49 -55.87 -27.66
N LYS A 638 51.30 -55.51 -28.14
CA LYS A 638 50.47 -56.38 -28.99
C LYS A 638 50.92 -56.43 -30.47
N LEU A 639 51.78 -55.50 -30.90
CA LEU A 639 52.36 -55.45 -32.25
C LEU A 639 53.73 -56.13 -32.36
N ILE A 640 54.40 -56.42 -31.24
CA ILE A 640 55.67 -57.17 -31.18
C ILE A 640 55.45 -58.67 -30.95
N LEU A 641 54.27 -59.09 -30.49
CA LEU A 641 53.90 -60.49 -30.23
C LEU A 641 52.96 -61.10 -31.30
N LYS A 642 53.06 -60.67 -32.55
CA LYS A 642 52.34 -61.30 -33.66
C LYS A 642 53.27 -61.64 -34.83
#